data_AF-A0A3M2BMK6-F1
#
_entry.id   AF-A0A3M2BMK6-F1
#
_cell.length_a   1.000
_cell.length_b   1.000
_cell.length_c   1.000
_cell.angle_alpha   90.00
_cell.angle_beta   90.00
_cell.angle_gamma   90.00
#
_symmetry.space_group_name_H-M   'P 1'
#
loop_
_entity.id
_entity.type
_entity.pdbx_description
1 polymer ?
#
loop_
_entity_poly.entity_id
_entity_poly.type
_entity_poly.pdbx_seq_one_letter_code
_entity_poly.pdbx_strand_id
1 'polypeptide(L)'
;MQGDEDRSVAGADAESDASASQGLLPELEKTLSRIHDGVETWMQVSRASRYVRDLVLRNPDWLGCLIDDGLLDRDLQGTELSSALNQCLQEVTQEEQMMAKLRQFRHQHLLRIAWRDISGQTSVAQTLRELSWLAEACIDISLQWLHKLLQSRFGQPIGRESGQSQSLIVLGMGKLGGQDLNFSSDIDLIFTYPEQGMTQGGERSLSNEEYFIRLGQKLIQTLDRVTEDGFVYRVDMRLRPFGQQGRLALSFDAMEHYYQTHGRTWERYALIKARPVAGDIDSGQQLLQRLRPFIYRRYLDFNMLDDLYRLKQAISDKAKGEQECNDLKLGPGGIREVEFVVQSWQLVYGGRYPDLQTSRIMEAMQAAIRHHLVIPEDAETLQSAYYFLRQAENRLQQYQDRQIHHLPDDKSGRLRIAVSMGYNSLEVFESQLDRHRAEVSRQFESTFGGNDVQPVDESSKNRYVRFWSLIETADINTDTTLDDELAAFSVVQPRLQEFFLKNRPLLPEAARRALRQLMPVMLEMVLELDENQEEVLKRFLTMLQAISGRTNYLVLLAQNPHILDFVLRCCSMSQWLSRQMARFPLLLDSLIDHRQWLHDHDQRHLPEELSRILDGRDDMEDWMEGLRQFKLQQVFQIACQSIFSDLTAMQTANRLTAVAETILNEILARLWQELLDRSKREGPGIDQSGLALIGYGKLGGREMGYTSDLDLIVLYDPGRFKLEQSEGIRLVRRMMHVLSAYTPSGVLYEMDARLRPEGNSGLLVTSMQAFV
;
A
#
# COMPACT_ATOMS: atom_id res chain seq x y z
N MET A 1 -42.72 -43.98 -14.01
CA MET A 1 -42.12 -43.41 -12.78
C MET A 1 -40.81 -42.78 -13.20
N GLN A 2 -40.57 -41.54 -12.77
CA GLN A 2 -39.63 -40.53 -13.31
C GLN A 2 -40.18 -39.77 -14.52
N GLY A 3 -40.76 -38.60 -14.23
CA GLY A 3 -41.36 -37.69 -15.20
C GLY A 3 -42.41 -36.78 -14.57
N ASP A 4 -42.15 -36.19 -13.38
CA ASP A 4 -43.09 -35.22 -12.78
C ASP A 4 -42.48 -34.22 -11.75
N GLU A 5 -41.15 -34.06 -11.65
CA GLU A 5 -40.56 -33.08 -10.71
C GLU A 5 -40.16 -31.72 -11.33
N ASP A 6 -39.99 -31.64 -12.65
CA ASP A 6 -39.54 -30.41 -13.35
C ASP A 6 -40.67 -29.39 -13.66
N ARG A 7 -41.93 -29.68 -13.31
CA ARG A 7 -43.05 -28.73 -13.47
C ARG A 7 -43.34 -27.86 -12.24
N SER A 8 -42.66 -28.10 -11.12
CA SER A 8 -42.95 -27.38 -9.86
C SER A 8 -42.21 -26.04 -9.72
N VAL A 9 -41.05 -25.86 -10.35
CA VAL A 9 -40.24 -24.64 -10.23
C VAL A 9 -40.67 -23.57 -11.25
N ALA A 10 -41.06 -23.97 -12.47
CA ALA A 10 -41.57 -23.05 -13.48
C ALA A 10 -42.99 -22.51 -13.18
N GLY A 11 -43.77 -23.21 -12.34
CA GLY A 11 -45.09 -22.75 -11.89
C GLY A 11 -45.02 -21.62 -10.85
N ALA A 12 -44.00 -21.62 -9.99
CA ALA A 12 -43.87 -20.65 -8.90
C ALA A 12 -43.47 -19.24 -9.38
N ASP A 13 -42.68 -19.14 -10.45
CA ASP A 13 -42.32 -17.84 -11.04
C ASP A 13 -43.50 -17.20 -11.81
N ALA A 14 -44.33 -18.02 -12.47
CA ALA A 14 -45.55 -17.59 -13.14
C ALA A 14 -46.68 -17.20 -12.16
N GLU A 15 -46.83 -17.88 -11.02
CA GLU A 15 -47.74 -17.48 -9.95
C GLU A 15 -47.28 -16.19 -9.23
N SER A 16 -45.98 -15.89 -9.21
CA SER A 16 -45.43 -14.68 -8.55
C SER A 16 -45.58 -13.39 -9.37
N ASP A 17 -45.59 -13.48 -10.70
CA ASP A 17 -45.97 -12.37 -11.59
C ASP A 17 -47.49 -12.14 -11.58
N ALA A 18 -48.27 -13.20 -11.37
CA ALA A 18 -49.72 -13.11 -11.18
C ALA A 18 -50.12 -12.50 -9.82
N SER A 19 -49.31 -12.64 -8.75
CA SER A 19 -49.61 -12.04 -7.44
C SER A 19 -49.29 -10.54 -7.37
N ALA A 20 -48.35 -10.04 -8.19
CA ALA A 20 -48.14 -8.59 -8.36
C ALA A 20 -49.30 -7.90 -9.09
N SER A 21 -50.20 -8.68 -9.71
CA SER A 21 -51.39 -8.21 -10.44
C SER A 21 -52.72 -8.60 -9.75
N GLN A 22 -52.68 -9.31 -8.61
CA GLN A 22 -53.80 -9.38 -7.67
C GLN A 22 -53.86 -8.06 -6.89
N GLY A 23 -55.06 -7.48 -6.78
CA GLY A 23 -55.27 -6.11 -6.26
C GLY A 23 -54.45 -5.80 -5.01
N LEU A 24 -53.79 -4.63 -5.00
CA LEU A 24 -53.03 -4.12 -3.87
C LEU A 24 -53.91 -4.16 -2.62
N LEU A 25 -53.33 -4.54 -1.48
CA LEU A 25 -54.02 -4.43 -0.18
C LEU A 25 -54.49 -2.97 -0.01
N PRO A 26 -55.75 -2.70 0.40
CA PRO A 26 -56.26 -1.33 0.49
C PRO A 26 -55.41 -0.40 1.36
N GLU A 27 -54.77 -0.95 2.40
CA GLU A 27 -53.83 -0.23 3.26
C GLU A 27 -52.56 0.18 2.52
N LEU A 28 -52.03 -0.68 1.64
CA LEU A 28 -50.86 -0.37 0.81
C LEU A 28 -51.22 0.67 -0.25
N GLU A 29 -52.38 0.59 -0.91
CA GLU A 29 -52.82 1.64 -1.84
C GLU A 29 -52.91 3.01 -1.16
N LYS A 30 -53.47 3.04 0.06
CA LYS A 30 -53.54 4.26 0.87
C LYS A 30 -52.14 4.80 1.18
N THR A 31 -51.21 3.94 1.57
CA THR A 31 -49.81 4.36 1.83
C THR A 31 -49.13 4.86 0.56
N LEU A 32 -49.27 4.17 -0.57
CA LEU A 32 -48.68 4.56 -1.85
C LEU A 32 -49.27 5.86 -2.41
N SER A 33 -50.54 6.17 -2.12
CA SER A 33 -51.17 7.44 -2.52
C SER A 33 -50.50 8.69 -1.91
N ARG A 34 -49.67 8.50 -0.88
CA ARG A 34 -48.89 9.55 -0.23
C ARG A 34 -47.58 9.87 -0.95
N ILE A 35 -47.16 9.03 -1.89
CA ILE A 35 -45.93 9.19 -2.70
C ILE A 35 -46.35 9.61 -4.11
N HIS A 36 -45.65 10.59 -4.69
CA HIS A 36 -45.83 10.94 -6.11
C HIS A 36 -45.51 9.74 -7.00
N ASP A 37 -46.41 9.40 -7.92
CA ASP A 37 -46.33 8.17 -8.74
C ASP A 37 -46.07 6.90 -7.91
N GLY A 38 -46.59 6.85 -6.66
CA GLY A 38 -46.30 5.79 -5.70
C GLY A 38 -46.67 4.40 -6.18
N VAL A 39 -47.77 4.26 -6.93
CA VAL A 39 -48.18 2.97 -7.52
C VAL A 39 -47.21 2.52 -8.60
N GLU A 40 -46.77 3.43 -9.48
CA GLU A 40 -45.81 3.11 -10.54
C GLU A 40 -44.43 2.77 -9.94
N THR A 41 -43.99 3.57 -8.97
CA THR A 41 -42.74 3.34 -8.23
C THR A 41 -42.79 1.99 -7.50
N TRP A 42 -43.90 1.66 -6.84
CA TRP A 42 -44.09 0.35 -6.23
C TRP A 42 -43.98 -0.78 -7.25
N MET A 43 -44.65 -0.67 -8.41
CA MET A 43 -44.59 -1.69 -9.45
C MET A 43 -43.16 -1.90 -9.98
N GLN A 44 -42.39 -0.82 -10.13
CA GLN A 44 -40.98 -0.89 -10.50
C GLN A 44 -40.16 -1.60 -9.42
N VAL A 45 -40.27 -1.14 -8.17
CA VAL A 45 -39.51 -1.66 -7.03
C VAL A 45 -39.86 -3.13 -6.73
N SER A 46 -41.14 -3.48 -6.72
CA SER A 46 -41.61 -4.83 -6.39
C SER A 46 -41.23 -5.87 -7.45
N ARG A 47 -41.12 -5.46 -8.73
CA ARG A 47 -40.65 -6.33 -9.82
C ARG A 47 -39.14 -6.52 -9.79
N ALA A 48 -38.39 -5.46 -9.47
CA ALA A 48 -36.93 -5.51 -9.38
C ALA A 48 -36.44 -6.19 -8.09
N SER A 49 -37.19 -6.07 -6.99
CA SER A 49 -36.83 -6.59 -5.68
C SER A 49 -37.97 -7.36 -5.02
N ARG A 50 -37.90 -8.69 -5.09
CA ARG A 50 -38.77 -9.57 -4.30
C ARG A 50 -38.51 -9.38 -2.80
N TYR A 51 -37.27 -9.10 -2.40
CA TYR A 51 -36.92 -8.79 -1.02
C TYR A 51 -37.73 -7.61 -0.46
N VAL A 52 -37.73 -6.46 -1.15
CA VAL A 52 -38.50 -5.28 -0.75
C VAL A 52 -40.00 -5.59 -0.75
N ARG A 53 -40.49 -6.26 -1.80
CA ARG A 53 -41.90 -6.66 -1.89
C ARG A 53 -42.33 -7.47 -0.68
N ASP A 54 -41.57 -8.52 -0.35
CA ASP A 54 -41.89 -9.43 0.74
C ASP A 54 -41.77 -8.73 2.11
N LEU A 55 -40.84 -7.77 2.28
CA LEU A 55 -40.74 -6.95 3.50
C LEU A 55 -41.96 -6.05 3.71
N VAL A 56 -42.38 -5.32 2.68
CA VAL A 56 -43.53 -4.39 2.74
C VAL A 56 -44.83 -5.16 2.95
N LEU A 57 -45.00 -6.31 2.29
CA LEU A 57 -46.20 -7.14 2.48
C LEU A 57 -46.28 -7.75 3.90
N ARG A 58 -45.14 -8.09 4.50
CA ARG A 58 -45.09 -8.61 5.89
C ARG A 58 -45.20 -7.51 6.94
N ASN A 59 -44.70 -6.31 6.65
CA ASN A 59 -44.68 -5.17 7.57
C ASN A 59 -45.21 -3.90 6.86
N PRO A 60 -46.53 -3.80 6.61
CA PRO A 60 -47.10 -2.68 5.85
C PRO A 60 -46.80 -1.31 6.44
N ASP A 61 -46.72 -1.22 7.77
CA ASP A 61 -46.46 0.02 8.50
C ASP A 61 -45.07 0.60 8.24
N TRP A 62 -44.07 -0.22 7.90
CA TRP A 62 -42.69 0.25 7.72
C TRP A 62 -42.58 1.26 6.58
N LEU A 63 -43.26 1.02 5.46
CA LEU A 63 -43.28 1.97 4.36
C LEU A 63 -43.98 3.27 4.78
N GLY A 64 -45.08 3.17 5.53
CA GLY A 64 -45.78 4.32 6.10
C GLY A 64 -44.86 5.18 6.97
N CYS A 65 -44.17 4.58 7.93
CA CYS A 65 -43.23 5.29 8.80
C CYS A 65 -42.10 5.97 8.02
N LEU A 66 -41.52 5.28 7.02
CA LEU A 66 -40.47 5.88 6.19
C LEU A 66 -40.96 7.11 5.40
N ILE A 67 -42.24 7.15 5.01
CA ILE A 67 -42.86 8.31 4.37
C ILE A 67 -43.13 9.41 5.42
N ASP A 68 -43.73 9.05 6.56
CA ASP A 68 -44.06 9.98 7.65
C ASP A 68 -42.83 10.75 8.14
N ASP A 69 -41.70 10.05 8.26
CA ASP A 69 -40.42 10.60 8.70
C ASP A 69 -39.64 11.31 7.56
N GLY A 70 -40.19 11.34 6.34
CA GLY A 70 -39.56 11.95 5.17
C GLY A 70 -38.23 11.29 4.75
N LEU A 71 -38.05 10.02 5.09
CA LEU A 71 -36.78 9.29 4.87
C LEU A 71 -36.66 8.73 3.46
N LEU A 72 -37.78 8.52 2.75
CA LEU A 72 -37.73 8.05 1.36
C LEU A 72 -37.21 9.11 0.38
N ASP A 73 -37.36 10.40 0.68
CA ASP A 73 -37.09 11.48 -0.28
C ASP A 73 -35.71 12.14 -0.10
N ARG A 74 -34.92 11.73 0.89
CA ARG A 74 -33.58 12.29 1.14
C ARG A 74 -32.51 11.24 1.40
N ASP A 75 -31.28 11.62 1.11
CA ASP A 75 -30.09 10.87 1.50
C ASP A 75 -29.86 11.01 3.02
N LEU A 76 -29.34 9.96 3.64
CA LEU A 76 -29.00 9.95 5.07
C LEU A 76 -27.50 9.92 5.27
N GLN A 77 -27.02 10.69 6.25
CA GLN A 77 -25.63 10.63 6.69
C GLN A 77 -25.42 9.52 7.74
N GLY A 78 -24.18 9.04 7.87
CA GLY A 78 -23.86 8.01 8.86
C GLY A 78 -24.14 8.41 10.31
N THR A 79 -23.97 9.69 10.66
CA THR A 79 -24.30 10.22 11.99
C THR A 79 -25.80 10.12 12.30
N GLU A 80 -26.66 10.34 11.32
CA GLU A 80 -28.12 10.19 11.47
C GLU A 80 -28.48 8.72 11.71
N LEU A 81 -27.88 7.78 10.99
CA LEU A 81 -28.10 6.34 11.17
C LEU A 81 -27.64 5.86 12.56
N SER A 82 -26.46 6.28 13.00
CA SER A 82 -25.95 5.94 14.34
C SER A 82 -26.84 6.53 15.44
N SER A 83 -27.29 7.78 15.28
CA SER A 83 -28.20 8.43 16.23
C SER A 83 -29.55 7.70 16.32
N ALA A 84 -30.13 7.36 15.18
CA ALA A 84 -31.40 6.64 15.11
C ALA A 84 -31.30 5.26 15.77
N LEU A 85 -30.24 4.48 15.46
CA LEU A 85 -30.04 3.17 16.06
C LEU A 85 -29.80 3.26 17.57
N ASN A 86 -29.01 4.23 18.02
CA ASN A 86 -28.77 4.45 19.44
C ASN A 86 -30.09 4.79 20.19
N GLN A 87 -30.95 5.61 19.58
CA GLN A 87 -32.28 5.90 20.13
C GLN A 87 -33.17 4.64 20.18
N CYS A 88 -33.16 3.81 19.14
CA CYS A 88 -33.90 2.54 19.13
C CYS A 88 -33.47 1.56 20.24
N LEU A 89 -32.21 1.64 20.69
CA LEU A 89 -31.63 0.75 21.70
C LEU A 89 -31.53 1.36 23.10
N GLN A 90 -31.95 2.61 23.29
CA GLN A 90 -31.74 3.36 24.54
C GLN A 90 -32.40 2.70 25.76
N GLU A 91 -33.59 2.13 25.60
CA GLU A 91 -34.34 1.45 26.68
C GLU A 91 -34.12 -0.08 26.70
N VAL A 92 -33.31 -0.60 25.78
CA VAL A 92 -33.10 -2.04 25.62
C VAL A 92 -32.02 -2.53 26.57
N THR A 93 -32.41 -3.41 27.49
CA THR A 93 -31.51 -3.97 28.52
C THR A 93 -31.18 -5.45 28.30
N GLN A 94 -31.93 -6.15 27.44
CA GLN A 94 -31.76 -7.58 27.17
C GLN A 94 -31.11 -7.81 25.80
N GLU A 95 -30.14 -8.73 25.75
CA GLU A 95 -29.37 -9.03 24.54
C GLU A 95 -30.26 -9.53 23.40
N GLU A 96 -31.27 -10.36 23.69
CA GLU A 96 -32.22 -10.87 22.69
C GLU A 96 -33.06 -9.75 22.04
N GLN A 97 -33.54 -8.79 22.84
CA GLN A 97 -34.29 -7.64 22.34
C GLN A 97 -33.41 -6.72 21.50
N MET A 98 -32.14 -6.53 21.91
CA MET A 98 -31.17 -5.75 21.14
C MET A 98 -30.92 -6.41 19.77
N MET A 99 -30.74 -7.74 19.75
CA MET A 99 -30.56 -8.49 18.51
C MET A 99 -31.76 -8.38 17.55
N ALA A 100 -33.00 -8.43 18.07
CA ALA A 100 -34.21 -8.27 17.27
C ALA A 100 -34.32 -6.84 16.69
N LYS A 101 -34.13 -5.82 17.52
CA LYS A 101 -34.18 -4.40 17.10
C LYS A 101 -33.14 -4.07 16.04
N LEU A 102 -31.94 -4.62 16.16
CA LEU A 102 -30.86 -4.41 15.19
C LEU A 102 -31.20 -4.98 13.81
N ARG A 103 -31.85 -6.16 13.75
CA ARG A 103 -32.30 -6.78 12.48
C ARG A 103 -33.45 -5.99 11.86
N GLN A 104 -34.43 -5.58 12.66
CA GLN A 104 -35.52 -4.72 12.20
C GLN A 104 -34.99 -3.41 11.62
N PHE A 105 -34.06 -2.75 12.32
CA PHE A 105 -33.41 -1.52 11.85
C PHE A 105 -32.68 -1.72 10.51
N ARG A 106 -31.89 -2.80 10.39
CA ARG A 106 -31.22 -3.17 9.13
C ARG A 106 -32.23 -3.35 8.00
N HIS A 107 -33.31 -4.11 8.22
CA HIS A 107 -34.34 -4.36 7.20
C HIS A 107 -35.08 -3.09 6.77
N GLN A 108 -35.45 -2.21 7.72
CA GLN A 108 -36.10 -0.92 7.42
C GLN A 108 -35.21 -0.01 6.57
N HIS A 109 -33.92 0.06 6.87
CA HIS A 109 -33.00 0.89 6.08
C HIS A 109 -32.60 0.25 4.76
N LEU A 110 -32.50 -1.08 4.65
CA LEU A 110 -32.32 -1.74 3.36
C LEU A 110 -33.54 -1.57 2.45
N LEU A 111 -34.76 -1.59 3.00
CA LEU A 111 -35.98 -1.22 2.29
C LEU A 111 -35.86 0.20 1.72
N ARG A 112 -35.53 1.18 2.56
CA ARG A 112 -35.36 2.58 2.14
C ARG A 112 -34.29 2.74 1.05
N ILE A 113 -33.12 2.13 1.24
CA ILE A 113 -31.99 2.22 0.29
C ILE A 113 -32.36 1.56 -1.05
N ALA A 114 -32.92 0.35 -1.03
CA ALA A 114 -33.35 -0.33 -2.25
C ALA A 114 -34.45 0.44 -2.99
N TRP A 115 -35.42 1.01 -2.26
CA TRP A 115 -36.45 1.85 -2.86
C TRP A 115 -35.85 3.02 -3.64
N ARG A 116 -34.99 3.82 -2.98
CA ARG A 116 -34.36 5.00 -3.58
C ARG A 116 -33.44 4.64 -4.75
N ASP A 117 -32.68 3.56 -4.60
CA ASP A 117 -31.76 3.09 -5.64
C ASP A 117 -32.53 2.59 -6.87
N ILE A 118 -33.54 1.72 -6.69
CA ILE A 118 -34.30 1.12 -7.81
C ILE A 118 -35.15 2.16 -8.54
N SER A 119 -35.75 3.10 -7.81
CA SER A 119 -36.55 4.20 -8.39
C SER A 119 -35.71 5.33 -9.01
N GLY A 120 -34.37 5.25 -8.93
CA GLY A 120 -33.48 6.26 -9.51
C GLY A 120 -33.41 7.58 -8.74
N GLN A 121 -33.82 7.60 -7.48
CA GLN A 121 -33.82 8.79 -6.61
C GLN A 121 -32.45 9.11 -6.01
N THR A 122 -31.50 8.18 -6.08
CA THR A 122 -30.12 8.37 -5.58
C THR A 122 -29.10 7.79 -6.54
N SER A 123 -27.86 8.26 -6.45
CA SER A 123 -26.76 7.77 -7.27
C SER A 123 -26.19 6.46 -6.71
N VAL A 124 -25.59 5.62 -7.56
CA VAL A 124 -24.90 4.41 -7.10
C VAL A 124 -23.82 4.73 -6.05
N ALA A 125 -23.07 5.83 -6.22
CA ALA A 125 -22.04 6.23 -5.26
C ALA A 125 -22.63 6.50 -3.87
N GLN A 126 -23.81 7.10 -3.80
CA GLN A 126 -24.51 7.38 -2.56
C GLN A 126 -25.14 6.11 -1.97
N THR A 127 -25.76 5.24 -2.79
CA THR A 127 -26.25 3.92 -2.37
C THR A 127 -25.16 3.11 -1.67
N LEU A 128 -23.98 3.00 -2.29
CA LEU A 128 -22.85 2.25 -1.73
C LEU A 128 -22.40 2.83 -0.38
N ARG A 129 -22.44 4.15 -0.25
CA ARG A 129 -22.04 4.86 0.97
C ARG A 129 -23.03 4.70 2.10
N GLU A 130 -24.33 4.78 1.82
CA GLU A 130 -25.37 4.55 2.83
C GLU A 130 -25.39 3.10 3.33
N LEU A 131 -25.12 2.13 2.45
CA LEU A 131 -24.93 0.73 2.85
C LEU A 131 -23.72 0.57 3.78
N SER A 132 -22.60 1.22 3.47
CA SER A 132 -21.43 1.25 4.36
C SER A 132 -21.74 1.90 5.70
N TRP A 133 -22.39 3.06 5.72
CA TRP A 133 -22.75 3.74 6.96
C TRP A 133 -23.75 2.96 7.81
N LEU A 134 -24.70 2.25 7.20
CA LEU A 134 -25.61 1.37 7.92
C LEU A 134 -24.84 0.23 8.61
N ALA A 135 -23.87 -0.38 7.92
CA ALA A 135 -23.01 -1.38 8.52
C ALA A 135 -22.17 -0.81 9.66
N GLU A 136 -21.53 0.34 9.47
CA GLU A 136 -20.73 1.03 10.50
C GLU A 136 -21.57 1.33 11.75
N ALA A 137 -22.77 1.90 11.59
CA ALA A 137 -23.68 2.17 12.70
C ALA A 137 -24.07 0.89 13.45
N CYS A 138 -24.42 -0.17 12.73
CA CYS A 138 -24.74 -1.46 13.33
C CYS A 138 -23.57 -2.06 14.12
N ILE A 139 -22.34 -1.97 13.60
CA ILE A 139 -21.13 -2.47 14.28
C ILE A 139 -20.86 -1.64 15.54
N ASP A 140 -20.81 -0.32 15.41
CA ASP A 140 -20.38 0.57 16.49
C ASP A 140 -21.37 0.60 17.65
N ILE A 141 -22.67 0.77 17.38
CA ILE A 141 -23.68 0.81 18.45
C ILE A 141 -23.78 -0.55 19.15
N SER A 142 -23.67 -1.67 18.41
CA SER A 142 -23.62 -3.02 19.02
C SER A 142 -22.39 -3.19 19.89
N LEU A 143 -21.22 -2.73 19.43
CA LEU A 143 -19.98 -2.80 20.20
C LEU A 143 -20.10 -2.01 21.51
N GLN A 144 -20.61 -0.78 21.45
CA GLN A 144 -20.82 0.06 22.65
C GLN A 144 -21.78 -0.60 23.64
N TRP A 145 -22.89 -1.17 23.17
CA TRP A 145 -23.87 -1.85 24.01
C TRP A 145 -23.26 -3.08 24.69
N LEU A 146 -22.55 -3.93 23.93
CA LEU A 146 -21.90 -5.13 24.43
C LEU A 146 -20.72 -4.81 25.37
N HIS A 147 -19.99 -3.72 25.13
CA HIS A 147 -18.92 -3.26 26.01
C HIS A 147 -19.48 -2.90 27.39
N LYS A 148 -20.56 -2.11 27.46
CA LYS A 148 -21.25 -1.77 28.72
C LYS A 148 -21.72 -3.04 29.45
N LEU A 149 -22.29 -3.99 28.72
CA LEU A 149 -22.72 -5.27 29.28
C LEU A 149 -21.53 -6.02 29.91
N LEU A 150 -20.41 -6.16 29.21
CA LEU A 150 -19.24 -6.90 29.71
C LEU A 150 -18.52 -6.17 30.83
N GLN A 151 -18.43 -4.85 30.75
CA GLN A 151 -17.82 -3.99 31.76
C GLN A 151 -18.52 -4.15 33.11
N SER A 152 -19.86 -4.26 33.15
CA SER A 152 -20.60 -4.47 34.41
C SER A 152 -20.21 -5.76 35.15
N ARG A 153 -19.73 -6.78 34.41
CA ARG A 153 -19.36 -8.10 34.96
C ARG A 153 -17.87 -8.23 35.25
N PHE A 154 -17.02 -7.78 34.33
CA PHE A 154 -15.57 -8.00 34.38
C PHE A 154 -14.76 -6.74 34.70
N GLY A 155 -15.39 -5.57 34.77
CA GLY A 155 -14.73 -4.28 35.01
C GLY A 155 -14.21 -3.63 33.74
N GLN A 156 -13.58 -2.46 33.90
CA GLN A 156 -12.99 -1.68 32.81
C GLN A 156 -11.61 -2.25 32.43
N PRO A 157 -11.33 -2.55 31.15
CA PRO A 157 -9.98 -2.85 30.67
C PRO A 157 -9.03 -1.66 30.88
N ILE A 158 -7.93 -1.85 31.59
CA ILE A 158 -6.91 -0.81 31.85
C ILE A 158 -5.58 -1.25 31.25
N GLY A 159 -4.88 -0.34 30.57
CA GLY A 159 -3.54 -0.57 30.01
C GLY A 159 -2.49 -0.70 31.12
N ARG A 160 -1.55 -1.63 30.94
CA ARG A 160 -0.50 -1.95 31.93
C ARG A 160 0.51 -0.82 32.11
N GLU A 161 0.91 -0.18 31.03
CA GLU A 161 1.94 0.86 30.91
C GLU A 161 1.30 2.25 31.00
N SER A 162 0.20 2.48 30.27
CA SER A 162 -0.47 3.78 30.24
C SER A 162 -1.34 4.05 31.46
N GLY A 163 -1.87 3.01 32.11
CA GLY A 163 -2.92 3.14 33.12
C GLY A 163 -4.24 3.70 32.59
N GLN A 164 -4.40 3.80 31.26
CA GLN A 164 -5.58 4.36 30.61
C GLN A 164 -6.60 3.29 30.28
N SER A 165 -7.87 3.69 30.18
CA SER A 165 -8.95 2.83 29.70
C SER A 165 -8.68 2.35 28.28
N GLN A 166 -8.84 1.05 28.05
CA GLN A 166 -8.68 0.43 26.73
C GLN A 166 -10.05 0.11 26.11
N SER A 167 -10.13 0.23 24.79
CA SER A 167 -11.33 -0.11 24.01
C SER A 167 -10.99 -1.10 22.90
N LEU A 168 -11.98 -1.87 22.48
CA LEU A 168 -11.88 -2.67 21.26
C LEU A 168 -12.03 -1.74 20.08
N ILE A 169 -11.14 -1.88 19.10
CA ILE A 169 -11.17 -1.15 17.84
C ILE A 169 -11.47 -2.16 16.75
N VAL A 170 -12.39 -1.80 15.87
CA VAL A 170 -12.76 -2.62 14.71
C VAL A 170 -12.25 -1.94 13.46
N LEU A 171 -11.38 -2.63 12.72
CA LEU A 171 -10.99 -2.23 11.38
C LEU A 171 -11.92 -2.90 10.38
N GLY A 172 -12.61 -2.08 9.59
CA GLY A 172 -13.32 -2.53 8.41
C GLY A 172 -12.34 -2.71 7.26
N MET A 173 -12.44 -3.84 6.59
CA MET A 173 -11.57 -4.24 5.48
C MET A 173 -12.38 -4.27 4.17
N GLY A 174 -11.68 -4.46 3.04
CA GLY A 174 -12.32 -4.64 1.73
C GLY A 174 -13.33 -3.54 1.39
N LYS A 175 -14.56 -3.96 1.05
CA LYS A 175 -15.67 -3.08 0.66
C LYS A 175 -16.16 -2.18 1.80
N LEU A 176 -16.14 -2.64 3.04
CA LEU A 176 -16.53 -1.83 4.19
C LEU A 176 -15.50 -0.74 4.47
N GLY A 177 -14.22 -1.11 4.48
CA GLY A 177 -13.14 -0.17 4.72
C GLY A 177 -12.98 0.88 3.60
N GLY A 178 -13.27 0.49 2.36
CA GLY A 178 -13.34 1.39 1.19
C GLY A 178 -14.62 2.22 1.06
N GLN A 179 -15.59 2.03 1.96
CA GLN A 179 -16.92 2.67 1.92
C GLN A 179 -17.68 2.46 0.62
N ASP A 180 -17.59 1.23 0.15
CA ASP A 180 -18.20 0.72 -1.04
C ASP A 180 -18.83 -0.65 -0.74
N LEU A 181 -19.77 -0.74 0.22
CA LEU A 181 -20.54 -1.97 0.41
C LEU A 181 -21.63 -2.11 -0.65
N ASN A 182 -21.82 -3.32 -1.18
CA ASN A 182 -23.01 -3.67 -1.97
C ASN A 182 -24.15 -4.11 -1.06
N PHE A 183 -25.34 -4.21 -1.63
CA PHE A 183 -26.59 -4.48 -0.92
C PHE A 183 -26.54 -5.73 -0.03
N SER A 184 -25.93 -6.82 -0.51
CA SER A 184 -25.76 -8.08 0.22
C SER A 184 -24.27 -8.47 0.20
N SER A 185 -23.51 -7.88 1.13
CA SER A 185 -22.07 -8.10 1.30
C SER A 185 -21.75 -8.64 2.69
N ASP A 186 -20.73 -9.49 2.75
CA ASP A 186 -20.06 -9.79 4.02
C ASP A 186 -19.32 -8.54 4.51
N ILE A 187 -19.15 -8.43 5.84
CA ILE A 187 -18.30 -7.42 6.45
C ILE A 187 -16.99 -8.07 6.90
N ASP A 188 -15.91 -7.72 6.23
CA ASP A 188 -14.57 -8.16 6.57
C ASP A 188 -14.02 -7.31 7.72
N LEU A 189 -13.76 -7.92 8.89
CA LEU A 189 -13.35 -7.20 10.10
C LEU A 189 -12.02 -7.73 10.68
N ILE A 190 -11.25 -6.83 11.29
CA ILE A 190 -10.12 -7.16 12.16
C ILE A 190 -10.32 -6.46 13.50
N PHE A 191 -10.14 -7.18 14.60
CA PHE A 191 -10.23 -6.59 15.94
C PHE A 191 -8.84 -6.35 16.53
N THR A 192 -8.70 -5.20 17.18
CA THR A 192 -7.45 -4.80 17.81
C THR A 192 -7.71 -3.89 19.01
N TYR A 193 -6.72 -3.68 19.84
CA TYR A 193 -6.79 -2.78 21.01
C TYR A 193 -5.39 -2.22 21.28
N PRO A 194 -5.26 -1.04 21.93
CA PRO A 194 -3.95 -0.40 22.03
C PRO A 194 -2.95 -1.21 22.87
N GLU A 195 -3.34 -1.56 24.10
CA GLU A 195 -2.38 -2.04 25.08
C GLU A 195 -2.81 -3.29 25.85
N GLN A 196 -1.84 -4.15 26.20
CA GLN A 196 -2.05 -5.25 27.14
C GLN A 196 -2.35 -4.71 28.55
N GLY A 197 -2.94 -5.54 29.39
CA GLY A 197 -3.32 -5.13 30.74
C GLY A 197 -4.39 -6.03 31.34
N MET A 198 -5.09 -5.50 32.34
CA MET A 198 -6.07 -6.25 33.12
C MET A 198 -7.33 -5.40 33.33
N THR A 199 -8.48 -6.07 33.46
CA THR A 199 -9.72 -5.40 33.82
C THR A 199 -9.77 -5.08 35.32
N GLN A 200 -10.33 -3.92 35.66
CA GLN A 200 -10.45 -3.42 37.04
C GLN A 200 -11.90 -3.03 37.38
N GLY A 201 -12.31 -3.25 38.64
CA GLY A 201 -13.63 -2.83 39.14
C GLY A 201 -14.79 -3.80 38.87
N GLY A 202 -14.53 -5.00 38.33
CA GLY A 202 -15.54 -6.05 38.19
C GLY A 202 -15.39 -7.17 39.21
N GLU A 203 -16.37 -8.09 39.26
CA GLU A 203 -16.35 -9.26 40.14
C GLU A 203 -15.19 -10.21 39.86
N ARG A 204 -14.74 -10.26 38.59
CA ARG A 204 -13.61 -11.05 38.12
C ARG A 204 -12.74 -10.24 37.18
N SER A 205 -11.45 -10.17 37.49
CA SER A 205 -10.44 -9.58 36.60
C SER A 205 -10.06 -10.57 35.48
N LEU A 206 -9.91 -10.05 34.26
CA LEU A 206 -9.44 -10.75 33.06
C LEU A 206 -8.25 -10.00 32.47
N SER A 207 -7.44 -10.68 31.66
CA SER A 207 -6.51 -9.94 30.80
C SER A 207 -7.28 -9.16 29.73
N ASN A 208 -6.72 -8.07 29.24
CA ASN A 208 -7.32 -7.30 28.14
C ASN A 208 -7.52 -8.19 26.90
N GLU A 209 -6.56 -9.08 26.58
CA GLU A 209 -6.70 -10.06 25.49
C GLU A 209 -7.96 -10.94 25.67
N GLU A 210 -8.13 -11.54 26.86
CA GLU A 210 -9.30 -12.40 27.15
C GLU A 210 -10.61 -11.62 27.10
N TYR A 211 -10.63 -10.40 27.64
CA TYR A 211 -11.79 -9.53 27.62
C TYR A 211 -12.21 -9.19 26.18
N PHE A 212 -11.25 -8.75 25.35
CA PHE A 212 -11.53 -8.32 23.99
C PHE A 212 -11.83 -9.48 23.03
N ILE A 213 -11.26 -10.67 23.25
CA ILE A 213 -11.69 -11.88 22.53
C ILE A 213 -13.16 -12.19 22.83
N ARG A 214 -13.59 -12.12 24.10
CA ARG A 214 -14.99 -12.35 24.47
C ARG A 214 -15.93 -11.30 23.91
N LEU A 215 -15.54 -10.02 23.96
CA LEU A 215 -16.32 -8.93 23.39
C LEU A 215 -16.47 -9.11 21.87
N GLY A 216 -15.37 -9.41 21.17
CA GLY A 216 -15.39 -9.68 19.74
C GLY A 216 -16.26 -10.88 19.35
N GLN A 217 -16.21 -11.98 20.11
CA GLN A 217 -17.07 -13.14 19.89
C GLN A 217 -18.57 -12.80 20.02
N LYS A 218 -18.94 -12.00 21.03
CA LYS A 218 -20.31 -11.53 21.21
C LYS A 218 -20.76 -10.58 20.11
N LEU A 219 -19.87 -9.71 19.64
CA LEU A 219 -20.16 -8.81 18.52
C LEU A 219 -20.44 -9.62 17.24
N ILE A 220 -19.58 -10.59 16.92
CA ILE A 220 -19.78 -11.49 15.77
C ILE A 220 -21.13 -12.22 15.91
N GLN A 221 -21.41 -12.80 17.08
CA GLN A 221 -22.67 -13.50 17.33
C GLN A 221 -23.89 -12.59 17.16
N THR A 222 -23.82 -11.34 17.60
CA THR A 222 -24.90 -10.35 17.50
C THR A 222 -25.23 -10.05 16.03
N LEU A 223 -24.19 -9.86 15.21
CA LEU A 223 -24.30 -9.46 13.82
C LEU A 223 -24.67 -10.62 12.89
N ASP A 224 -24.03 -11.79 13.06
CA ASP A 224 -24.03 -12.89 12.09
C ASP A 224 -25.11 -13.96 12.35
N ARG A 225 -25.46 -14.21 13.62
CA ARG A 225 -26.39 -15.29 13.98
C ARG A 225 -27.74 -15.13 13.27
N VAL A 226 -28.23 -16.18 12.61
CA VAL A 226 -29.59 -16.18 12.05
C VAL A 226 -30.61 -16.40 13.16
N THR A 227 -31.57 -15.49 13.31
CA THR A 227 -32.75 -15.58 14.18
C THR A 227 -34.03 -15.61 13.33
N GLU A 228 -35.21 -15.54 13.97
CA GLU A 228 -36.49 -15.41 13.25
C GLU A 228 -36.58 -14.13 12.40
N ASP A 229 -35.92 -13.06 12.84
CA ASP A 229 -35.77 -11.79 12.10
C ASP A 229 -34.58 -11.82 11.11
N GLY A 230 -33.97 -12.98 10.84
CA GLY A 230 -32.82 -13.11 9.95
C GLY A 230 -31.48 -12.75 10.61
N PHE A 231 -30.62 -12.03 9.90
CA PHE A 231 -29.27 -11.63 10.35
C PHE A 231 -29.01 -10.15 10.02
N VAL A 232 -28.01 -9.56 10.69
CA VAL A 232 -27.62 -8.18 10.45
C VAL A 232 -26.59 -8.13 9.31
N TYR A 233 -25.43 -8.76 9.52
CA TYR A 233 -24.38 -8.93 8.52
C TYR A 233 -23.63 -10.22 8.77
N ARG A 234 -23.24 -10.89 7.68
CA ARG A 234 -22.28 -12.00 7.73
C ARG A 234 -20.90 -11.44 8.01
N VAL A 235 -20.21 -11.96 9.01
CA VAL A 235 -18.92 -11.41 9.45
C VAL A 235 -17.78 -12.32 9.00
N ASP A 236 -16.83 -11.76 8.27
CA ASP A 236 -15.61 -12.46 7.86
C ASP A 236 -14.38 -11.94 8.64
N MET A 237 -13.73 -12.84 9.38
CA MET A 237 -12.54 -12.54 10.17
C MET A 237 -11.25 -13.10 9.55
N ARG A 238 -11.29 -13.60 8.31
CA ARG A 238 -10.16 -14.34 7.69
C ARG A 238 -8.95 -13.47 7.36
N LEU A 239 -9.12 -12.16 7.21
CA LEU A 239 -8.04 -11.22 6.90
C LEU A 239 -7.18 -10.82 8.11
N ARG A 240 -7.55 -11.23 9.33
CA ARG A 240 -6.76 -10.95 10.53
C ARG A 240 -5.40 -11.67 10.49
N PRO A 241 -4.38 -11.18 11.22
CA PRO A 241 -3.09 -11.86 11.34
C PRO A 241 -3.20 -13.35 11.66
N PHE A 242 -2.42 -14.18 10.97
CA PHE A 242 -2.47 -15.65 11.01
C PHE A 242 -3.81 -16.28 10.54
N GLY A 243 -4.70 -15.49 9.94
CA GLY A 243 -5.98 -15.93 9.40
C GLY A 243 -6.85 -16.65 10.43
N GLN A 244 -7.49 -17.75 10.03
CA GLN A 244 -8.41 -18.51 10.91
C GLN A 244 -7.74 -19.09 12.17
N GLN A 245 -6.42 -19.34 12.12
CA GLN A 245 -5.66 -19.88 13.25
C GLN A 245 -5.19 -18.78 14.22
N GLY A 246 -5.30 -17.51 13.82
CA GLY A 246 -4.92 -16.37 14.63
C GLY A 246 -5.90 -16.07 15.75
N ARG A 247 -5.39 -15.37 16.78
CA ARG A 247 -6.23 -14.76 17.83
C ARG A 247 -7.27 -13.85 17.21
N LEU A 248 -8.43 -13.74 17.86
CA LEU A 248 -9.53 -12.93 17.35
C LEU A 248 -9.25 -11.42 17.48
N ALA A 249 -8.55 -11.02 18.55
CA ALA A 249 -8.13 -9.65 18.81
C ALA A 249 -6.65 -9.64 19.20
N LEU A 250 -5.90 -8.63 18.73
CA LEU A 250 -4.48 -8.44 19.00
C LEU A 250 -4.20 -7.03 19.52
N SER A 251 -3.21 -6.88 20.42
CA SER A 251 -2.71 -5.55 20.79
C SER A 251 -1.98 -4.90 19.61
N PHE A 252 -1.81 -3.57 19.65
CA PHE A 252 -1.09 -2.84 18.61
C PHE A 252 0.32 -3.40 18.39
N ASP A 253 1.08 -3.62 19.47
CA ASP A 253 2.44 -4.15 19.37
C ASP A 253 2.50 -5.54 18.74
N ALA A 254 1.52 -6.41 19.06
CA ALA A 254 1.45 -7.75 18.49
C ALA A 254 1.10 -7.71 16.99
N MET A 255 0.22 -6.78 16.60
CA MET A 255 -0.14 -6.57 15.20
C MET A 255 1.02 -5.99 14.39
N GLU A 256 1.71 -4.99 14.94
CA GLU A 256 2.90 -4.40 14.33
C GLU A 256 4.01 -5.44 14.16
N HIS A 257 4.32 -6.20 15.20
CA HIS A 257 5.31 -7.28 15.14
C HIS A 257 4.97 -8.33 14.07
N TYR A 258 3.69 -8.69 13.94
CA TYR A 258 3.24 -9.61 12.89
C TYR A 258 3.53 -9.06 11.49
N TYR A 259 3.08 -7.84 11.18
CA TYR A 259 3.23 -7.30 9.83
C TYR A 259 4.70 -7.00 9.49
N GLN A 260 5.51 -6.59 10.46
CA GLN A 260 6.95 -6.42 10.26
C GLN A 260 7.68 -7.73 9.98
N THR A 261 7.32 -8.81 10.68
CA THR A 261 8.09 -10.07 10.66
C THR A 261 7.55 -11.10 9.67
N HIS A 262 6.23 -11.18 9.54
CA HIS A 262 5.51 -12.25 8.80
C HIS A 262 4.64 -11.70 7.67
N GLY A 263 4.47 -10.37 7.58
CA GLY A 263 3.53 -9.73 6.66
C GLY A 263 3.82 -10.03 5.19
N ARG A 264 2.81 -10.55 4.51
CA ARG A 264 2.85 -10.96 3.09
C ARG A 264 2.36 -9.84 2.17
N THR A 265 2.74 -9.91 0.90
CA THR A 265 2.40 -8.85 -0.06
C THR A 265 0.90 -8.74 -0.34
N TRP A 266 0.16 -9.85 -0.36
CA TRP A 266 -1.30 -9.80 -0.47
C TRP A 266 -1.97 -9.15 0.76
N GLU A 267 -1.35 -9.20 1.94
CA GLU A 267 -1.86 -8.52 3.14
C GLU A 267 -1.70 -7.00 3.01
N ARG A 268 -0.65 -6.53 2.33
CA ARG A 268 -0.52 -5.10 1.96
C ARG A 268 -1.69 -4.66 1.09
N TYR A 269 -1.98 -5.44 0.05
CA TYR A 269 -3.12 -5.20 -0.84
C TYR A 269 -4.44 -5.12 -0.06
N ALA A 270 -4.68 -6.04 0.87
CA ALA A 270 -5.86 -6.00 1.73
C ALA A 270 -5.90 -4.78 2.66
N LEU A 271 -4.76 -4.40 3.25
CA LEU A 271 -4.65 -3.28 4.19
C LEU A 271 -4.78 -1.89 3.55
N ILE A 272 -4.65 -1.74 2.22
CA ILE A 272 -5.00 -0.48 1.53
C ILE A 272 -6.42 -0.05 1.87
N LYS A 273 -7.32 -1.04 1.98
CA LYS A 273 -8.73 -0.83 2.31
C LYS A 273 -8.99 -0.73 3.80
N ALA A 274 -8.01 -0.92 4.69
CA ALA A 274 -8.24 -0.90 6.13
C ALA A 274 -8.66 0.49 6.61
N ARG A 275 -9.71 0.55 7.42
CA ARG A 275 -10.16 1.78 8.08
C ARG A 275 -10.81 1.46 9.42
N PRO A 276 -10.61 2.24 10.49
CA PRO A 276 -11.37 2.08 11.73
C PRO A 276 -12.85 2.41 11.48
N VAL A 277 -13.74 1.51 11.88
CA VAL A 277 -15.20 1.64 11.66
C VAL A 277 -16.02 1.64 12.95
N ALA A 278 -15.44 1.20 14.07
CA ALA A 278 -16.09 1.20 15.38
C ALA A 278 -15.06 1.22 16.51
N GLY A 279 -15.51 1.67 17.69
CA GLY A 279 -14.66 1.85 18.86
C GLY A 279 -13.91 3.17 18.83
N ASP A 280 -12.68 3.18 19.35
CA ASP A 280 -11.83 4.38 19.32
C ASP A 280 -11.20 4.57 17.93
N ILE A 281 -11.83 5.41 17.12
CA ILE A 281 -11.43 5.70 15.74
C ILE A 281 -10.04 6.34 15.68
N ASP A 282 -9.72 7.24 16.61
CA ASP A 282 -8.44 7.96 16.61
C ASP A 282 -7.29 7.01 16.93
N SER A 283 -7.45 6.14 17.93
CA SER A 283 -6.47 5.09 18.22
C SER A 283 -6.31 4.11 17.05
N GLY A 284 -7.40 3.77 16.35
CA GLY A 284 -7.34 2.95 15.14
C GLY A 284 -6.54 3.62 14.01
N GLN A 285 -6.69 4.94 13.82
CA GLN A 285 -5.90 5.70 12.84
C GLN A 285 -4.42 5.73 13.22
N GLN A 286 -4.09 5.85 14.51
CA GLN A 286 -2.70 5.78 14.97
C GLN A 286 -2.07 4.42 14.65
N LEU A 287 -2.80 3.31 14.83
CA LEU A 287 -2.31 2.00 14.42
C LEU A 287 -2.05 1.94 12.90
N LEU A 288 -2.98 2.42 12.06
CA LEU A 288 -2.76 2.43 10.61
C LEU A 288 -1.57 3.30 10.21
N GLN A 289 -1.31 4.39 10.92
CA GLN A 289 -0.10 5.20 10.74
C GLN A 289 1.17 4.41 11.07
N ARG A 290 1.18 3.60 12.16
CA ARG A 290 2.30 2.70 12.47
C ARG A 290 2.51 1.63 11.39
N LEU A 291 1.42 1.11 10.82
CA LEU A 291 1.47 0.10 9.74
C LEU A 291 1.76 0.70 8.36
N ARG A 292 1.72 2.02 8.20
CA ARG A 292 1.95 2.74 6.94
C ARG A 292 3.24 2.32 6.22
N PRO A 293 4.41 2.14 6.88
CA PRO A 293 5.63 1.70 6.20
C PRO A 293 5.54 0.26 5.64
N PHE A 294 4.71 -0.59 6.25
CA PHE A 294 4.46 -1.94 5.76
C PHE A 294 3.54 -1.92 4.52
N ILE A 295 2.48 -1.08 4.56
CA ILE A 295 1.46 -0.99 3.50
C ILE A 295 2.02 -0.26 2.27
N TYR A 296 2.60 0.92 2.47
CA TYR A 296 3.07 1.84 1.43
C TYR A 296 4.58 2.01 1.51
N ARG A 297 5.31 1.18 0.77
CA ARG A 297 6.77 1.22 0.76
C ARG A 297 7.28 2.44 0.01
N ARG A 298 8.25 3.15 0.61
CA ARG A 298 8.91 4.31 0.00
C ARG A 298 9.86 3.94 -1.15
N TYR A 299 10.43 2.74 -1.07
CA TYR A 299 11.28 2.16 -2.11
C TYR A 299 10.60 0.93 -2.70
N LEU A 300 10.48 0.90 -4.02
CA LEU A 300 10.01 -0.26 -4.76
C LEU A 300 11.10 -1.33 -4.71
N ASP A 301 10.88 -2.41 -3.97
CA ASP A 301 11.68 -3.62 -4.16
C ASP A 301 11.04 -4.48 -5.24
N PHE A 302 11.87 -5.09 -6.08
CA PHE A 302 11.40 -5.87 -7.23
C PHE A 302 10.47 -7.04 -6.87
N ASN A 303 10.55 -7.55 -5.63
CA ASN A 303 9.58 -8.53 -5.12
C ASN A 303 8.14 -7.99 -5.17
N MET A 304 7.94 -6.69 -4.99
CA MET A 304 6.62 -6.06 -5.03
C MET A 304 6.01 -6.14 -6.43
N LEU A 305 6.77 -5.84 -7.48
CA LEU A 305 6.30 -5.96 -8.86
C LEU A 305 6.00 -7.42 -9.24
N ASP A 306 6.87 -8.36 -8.87
CA ASP A 306 6.63 -9.80 -9.06
C ASP A 306 5.37 -10.26 -8.30
N ASP A 307 5.16 -9.77 -7.09
CA ASP A 307 3.98 -10.12 -6.28
C ASP A 307 2.70 -9.50 -6.84
N LEU A 308 2.75 -8.28 -7.40
CA LEU A 308 1.64 -7.69 -8.15
C LEU A 308 1.35 -8.49 -9.42
N TYR A 309 2.38 -8.96 -10.13
CA TYR A 309 2.20 -9.83 -11.28
C TYR A 309 1.57 -11.17 -10.90
N ARG A 310 2.01 -11.80 -9.80
CA ARG A 310 1.35 -13.01 -9.26
C ARG A 310 -0.09 -12.76 -8.86
N LEU A 311 -0.38 -11.59 -8.29
CA LEU A 311 -1.75 -11.20 -7.94
C LEU A 311 -2.60 -11.00 -9.21
N LYS A 312 -2.05 -10.36 -10.25
CA LYS A 312 -2.66 -10.22 -11.58
C LYS A 312 -2.99 -11.59 -12.19
N GLN A 313 -2.02 -12.51 -12.18
CA GLN A 313 -2.20 -13.87 -12.66
C GLN A 313 -3.28 -14.61 -11.88
N ALA A 314 -3.26 -14.54 -10.54
CA ALA A 314 -4.26 -15.19 -9.69
C ALA A 314 -5.69 -14.64 -9.92
N ILE A 315 -5.83 -13.35 -10.27
CA ILE A 315 -7.11 -12.76 -10.69
C ILE A 315 -7.51 -13.30 -12.06
N SER A 316 -6.58 -13.30 -13.01
CA SER A 316 -6.82 -13.77 -14.39
C SER A 316 -7.21 -15.25 -14.43
N ASP A 317 -6.56 -16.10 -13.64
CA ASP A 317 -6.84 -17.54 -13.61
C ASP A 317 -8.21 -17.85 -13.01
N LYS A 318 -8.68 -17.04 -12.06
CA LYS A 318 -10.05 -17.12 -11.54
C LYS A 318 -11.10 -16.67 -12.54
N ALA A 319 -10.74 -15.86 -13.53
CA ALA A 319 -11.66 -15.35 -14.54
C ALA A 319 -11.88 -16.31 -15.72
N LYS A 320 -11.07 -17.38 -15.85
CA LYS A 320 -11.03 -18.28 -17.02
C LYS A 320 -12.04 -19.43 -17.01
N GLY A 321 -12.78 -19.65 -15.93
CA GLY A 321 -13.77 -20.73 -15.90
C GLY A 321 -15.05 -20.37 -16.66
N GLU A 322 -15.72 -21.38 -17.24
CA GLU A 322 -16.93 -21.17 -18.05
C GLU A 322 -18.09 -20.55 -17.26
N GLN A 323 -18.16 -20.80 -15.94
CA GLN A 323 -19.19 -20.22 -15.07
C GLN A 323 -18.86 -18.76 -14.69
N GLU A 324 -17.59 -18.40 -14.72
CA GLU A 324 -17.03 -17.13 -14.26
C GLU A 324 -17.15 -16.01 -15.29
N CYS A 325 -17.30 -16.32 -16.60
CA CYS A 325 -17.56 -15.32 -17.64
C CYS A 325 -18.82 -14.47 -17.37
N ASN A 326 -19.84 -15.06 -16.73
CA ASN A 326 -21.08 -14.35 -16.36
C ASN A 326 -21.02 -13.71 -14.95
N ASP A 327 -19.88 -13.76 -14.26
CA ASP A 327 -19.69 -13.17 -12.93
C ASP A 327 -19.27 -11.69 -13.05
N LEU A 328 -20.07 -10.76 -12.51
CA LEU A 328 -19.81 -9.32 -12.57
C LEU A 328 -18.57 -8.87 -11.79
N LYS A 329 -18.11 -9.69 -10.84
CA LYS A 329 -16.99 -9.40 -9.94
C LYS A 329 -15.71 -10.09 -10.38
N LEU A 330 -15.76 -11.39 -10.65
CA LEU A 330 -14.60 -12.24 -10.92
C LEU A 330 -14.37 -12.52 -12.41
N GLY A 331 -15.37 -12.32 -13.26
CA GLY A 331 -15.22 -12.51 -14.70
C GLY A 331 -14.30 -11.47 -15.35
N PRO A 332 -13.89 -11.71 -16.61
CA PRO A 332 -13.06 -10.77 -17.36
C PRO A 332 -13.70 -9.38 -17.42
N GLY A 333 -12.92 -8.35 -17.10
CA GLY A 333 -13.41 -6.97 -17.07
C GLY A 333 -14.30 -6.65 -15.87
N GLY A 334 -14.35 -7.55 -14.88
CA GLY A 334 -15.18 -7.42 -13.70
C GLY A 334 -14.67 -6.43 -12.67
N ILE A 335 -15.45 -6.24 -11.59
CA ILE A 335 -15.15 -5.30 -10.51
C ILE A 335 -13.76 -5.54 -9.90
N ARG A 336 -13.34 -6.81 -9.79
CA ARG A 336 -12.05 -7.17 -9.19
C ARG A 336 -10.85 -6.67 -10.01
N GLU A 337 -10.96 -6.63 -11.33
CA GLU A 337 -9.91 -6.09 -12.20
C GLU A 337 -9.80 -4.57 -12.02
N VAL A 338 -10.92 -3.84 -11.92
CA VAL A 338 -10.89 -2.40 -11.62
C VAL A 338 -10.22 -2.11 -10.27
N GLU A 339 -10.61 -2.85 -9.23
CA GLU A 339 -9.99 -2.74 -7.90
C GLU A 339 -8.49 -2.97 -7.97
N PHE A 340 -8.05 -3.98 -8.74
CA PHE A 340 -6.64 -4.31 -8.89
C PHE A 340 -5.87 -3.18 -9.58
N VAL A 341 -6.38 -2.66 -10.70
CA VAL A 341 -5.72 -1.56 -11.43
C VAL A 341 -5.46 -0.39 -10.48
N VAL A 342 -6.48 0.09 -9.79
CA VAL A 342 -6.35 1.25 -8.90
C VAL A 342 -5.45 0.97 -7.70
N GLN A 343 -5.65 -0.16 -7.00
CA GLN A 343 -4.84 -0.51 -5.83
C GLN A 343 -3.39 -0.79 -6.19
N SER A 344 -3.12 -1.23 -7.43
CA SER A 344 -1.75 -1.38 -7.92
C SER A 344 -1.03 -0.03 -7.99
N TRP A 345 -1.71 1.05 -8.42
CA TRP A 345 -1.15 2.39 -8.35
C TRP A 345 -0.87 2.82 -6.91
N GLN A 346 -1.75 2.47 -5.97
CA GLN A 346 -1.56 2.78 -4.55
C GLN A 346 -0.35 2.03 -3.96
N LEU A 347 -0.15 0.77 -4.30
CA LEU A 347 1.01 0.00 -3.84
C LEU A 347 2.32 0.48 -4.46
N VAL A 348 2.30 0.81 -5.76
CA VAL A 348 3.50 1.24 -6.47
C VAL A 348 3.90 2.67 -6.07
N TYR A 349 2.93 3.58 -5.98
CA TYR A 349 3.20 5.02 -5.88
C TYR A 349 2.76 5.63 -4.54
N GLY A 350 1.99 4.92 -3.71
CA GLY A 350 1.49 5.44 -2.44
C GLY A 350 2.59 5.80 -1.46
N GLY A 351 3.75 5.13 -1.49
CA GLY A 351 4.90 5.52 -0.66
C GLY A 351 5.51 6.88 -1.03
N ARG A 352 5.33 7.33 -2.28
CA ARG A 352 5.79 8.63 -2.79
C ARG A 352 4.71 9.70 -2.72
N TYR A 353 3.45 9.35 -2.97
CA TYR A 353 2.32 10.28 -3.01
C TYR A 353 1.32 9.96 -1.90
N PRO A 354 1.31 10.74 -0.79
CA PRO A 354 0.42 10.51 0.35
C PRO A 354 -1.08 10.49 -0.01
N ASP A 355 -1.51 11.28 -1.00
CA ASP A 355 -2.91 11.32 -1.46
C ASP A 355 -3.42 9.99 -2.04
N LEU A 356 -2.52 9.10 -2.48
CA LEU A 356 -2.87 7.75 -2.92
C LEU A 356 -3.11 6.78 -1.75
N GLN A 357 -2.87 7.19 -0.50
CA GLN A 357 -3.00 6.33 0.67
C GLN A 357 -4.41 6.37 1.27
N THR A 358 -5.42 6.44 0.42
CA THR A 358 -6.84 6.43 0.77
C THR A 358 -7.44 5.03 0.59
N SER A 359 -8.36 4.63 1.44
CA SER A 359 -9.10 3.37 1.24
C SER A 359 -10.17 3.49 0.14
N ARG A 360 -10.55 4.71 -0.27
CA ARG A 360 -11.63 4.95 -1.23
C ARG A 360 -11.10 4.92 -2.66
N ILE A 361 -11.64 4.02 -3.48
CA ILE A 361 -11.14 3.77 -4.84
C ILE A 361 -11.24 5.03 -5.74
N MET A 362 -12.31 5.81 -5.58
CA MET A 362 -12.54 7.03 -6.38
C MET A 362 -11.55 8.15 -6.03
N GLU A 363 -11.21 8.28 -4.75
CA GLU A 363 -10.20 9.25 -4.33
C GLU A 363 -8.81 8.85 -4.83
N ALA A 364 -8.51 7.54 -4.83
CA ALA A 364 -7.26 7.01 -5.38
C ALA A 364 -7.17 7.24 -6.90
N MET A 365 -8.26 7.04 -7.66
CA MET A 365 -8.29 7.37 -9.10
C MET A 365 -8.04 8.86 -9.33
N GLN A 366 -8.69 9.75 -8.57
CA GLN A 366 -8.47 11.19 -8.69
C GLN A 366 -7.04 11.59 -8.34
N ALA A 367 -6.43 10.98 -7.32
CA ALA A 367 -5.04 11.20 -6.97
C ALA A 367 -4.10 10.72 -8.08
N ALA A 368 -4.39 9.58 -8.72
CA ALA A 368 -3.62 9.07 -9.85
C ALA A 368 -3.65 10.03 -11.06
N ILE A 369 -4.81 10.64 -11.35
CA ILE A 369 -4.93 11.68 -12.38
C ILE A 369 -4.09 12.91 -12.02
N ARG A 370 -4.19 13.41 -10.78
CA ARG A 370 -3.42 14.60 -10.31
C ARG A 370 -1.91 14.42 -10.43
N HIS A 371 -1.42 13.18 -10.31
CA HIS A 371 -0.01 12.85 -10.41
C HIS A 371 0.42 12.33 -11.79
N HIS A 372 -0.46 12.42 -12.80
CA HIS A 372 -0.19 11.98 -14.18
C HIS A 372 0.22 10.49 -14.28
N LEU A 373 -0.29 9.65 -13.38
CA LEU A 373 -0.03 8.20 -13.39
C LEU A 373 -0.93 7.47 -14.37
N VAL A 374 -2.06 8.08 -14.72
CA VAL A 374 -3.04 7.62 -15.69
C VAL A 374 -3.57 8.83 -16.43
N ILE A 375 -3.89 8.67 -17.72
CA ILE A 375 -4.55 9.74 -18.48
C ILE A 375 -6.00 9.91 -17.98
N PRO A 376 -6.53 11.14 -17.92
CA PRO A 376 -7.88 11.39 -17.40
C PRO A 376 -8.97 10.53 -18.07
N GLU A 377 -8.88 10.34 -19.38
CA GLU A 377 -9.86 9.60 -20.18
C GLU A 377 -9.96 8.12 -19.77
N ASP A 378 -8.82 7.49 -19.49
CA ASP A 378 -8.76 6.09 -19.05
C ASP A 378 -9.31 5.93 -17.62
N ALA A 379 -9.04 6.91 -16.75
CA ALA A 379 -9.59 6.91 -15.39
C ALA A 379 -11.11 7.14 -15.38
N GLU A 380 -11.63 8.04 -16.21
CA GLU A 380 -13.06 8.27 -16.40
C GLU A 380 -13.76 7.01 -16.95
N THR A 381 -13.11 6.32 -17.90
CA THR A 381 -13.59 5.04 -18.44
C THR A 381 -13.71 3.98 -17.35
N LEU A 382 -12.65 3.80 -16.53
CA LEU A 382 -12.66 2.86 -15.40
C LEU A 382 -13.71 3.24 -14.35
N GLN A 383 -13.89 4.53 -14.06
CA GLN A 383 -14.91 5.01 -13.14
C GLN A 383 -16.32 4.67 -13.63
N SER A 384 -16.62 4.94 -14.90
CA SER A 384 -17.91 4.62 -15.50
C SER A 384 -18.19 3.12 -15.47
N ALA A 385 -17.20 2.30 -15.84
CA ALA A 385 -17.33 0.85 -15.80
C ALA A 385 -17.55 0.32 -14.38
N TYR A 386 -16.79 0.84 -13.40
CA TYR A 386 -16.96 0.46 -12.00
C TYR A 386 -18.37 0.76 -11.50
N TYR A 387 -18.88 1.97 -11.71
CA TYR A 387 -20.21 2.33 -11.26
C TYR A 387 -21.31 1.53 -11.96
N PHE A 388 -21.18 1.27 -13.26
CA PHE A 388 -22.10 0.41 -13.99
C PHE A 388 -22.13 -1.01 -13.41
N LEU A 389 -20.96 -1.63 -13.22
CA LEU A 389 -20.85 -2.99 -12.69
C LEU A 389 -21.36 -3.08 -11.24
N ARG A 390 -21.08 -2.07 -10.41
CA ARG A 390 -21.56 -2.01 -9.02
C ARG A 390 -23.07 -1.82 -8.94
N GLN A 391 -23.65 -1.05 -9.84
CA GLN A 391 -25.10 -0.92 -9.93
C GLN A 391 -25.75 -2.25 -10.37
N ALA A 392 -25.20 -2.91 -11.40
CA ALA A 392 -25.68 -4.22 -11.84
C ALA A 392 -25.56 -5.29 -10.74
N GLU A 393 -24.44 -5.33 -10.02
CA GLU A 393 -24.25 -6.21 -8.86
C GLU A 393 -25.27 -5.90 -7.75
N ASN A 394 -25.54 -4.61 -7.45
CA ASN A 394 -26.58 -4.25 -6.49
C ASN A 394 -27.97 -4.70 -6.93
N ARG A 395 -28.34 -4.54 -8.20
CA ARG A 395 -29.64 -5.01 -8.72
C ARG A 395 -29.81 -6.51 -8.56
N LEU A 396 -28.75 -7.26 -8.86
CA LEU A 396 -28.73 -8.70 -8.70
C LEU A 396 -28.96 -9.10 -7.22
N GLN A 397 -28.25 -8.46 -6.30
CA GLN A 397 -28.34 -8.76 -4.87
C GLN A 397 -29.68 -8.29 -4.25
N GLN A 398 -30.18 -7.13 -4.68
CA GLN A 398 -31.45 -6.54 -4.24
C GLN A 398 -32.66 -7.40 -4.56
N TYR A 399 -32.56 -8.30 -5.54
CA TYR A 399 -33.69 -9.17 -5.88
C TYR A 399 -34.16 -10.00 -4.68
N GLN A 400 -33.23 -10.57 -3.91
CA GLN A 400 -33.53 -11.50 -2.81
C GLN A 400 -32.67 -11.32 -1.55
N ASP A 401 -31.89 -10.23 -1.43
CA ASP A 401 -30.85 -10.07 -0.39
C ASP A 401 -29.91 -11.28 -0.34
N ARG A 402 -29.34 -11.61 -1.50
CA ARG A 402 -28.39 -12.70 -1.66
C ARG A 402 -27.07 -12.17 -2.16
N GLN A 403 -25.97 -12.73 -1.65
CA GLN A 403 -24.62 -12.45 -2.09
C GLN A 403 -24.33 -13.27 -3.35
N ILE A 404 -24.82 -12.76 -4.48
CA ILE A 404 -24.64 -13.35 -5.80
C ILE A 404 -23.96 -12.35 -6.73
N HIS A 405 -23.12 -12.87 -7.62
CA HIS A 405 -22.33 -12.08 -8.57
C HIS A 405 -22.54 -12.53 -10.03
N HIS A 406 -22.99 -13.79 -10.23
CA HIS A 406 -23.32 -14.33 -11.54
C HIS A 406 -24.66 -13.80 -12.03
N LEU A 407 -24.69 -13.33 -13.28
CA LEU A 407 -25.93 -13.01 -13.96
C LEU A 407 -26.83 -14.26 -14.06
N PRO A 408 -28.16 -14.11 -14.03
CA PRO A 408 -29.08 -15.24 -14.21
C PRO A 408 -28.85 -15.94 -15.55
N ASP A 409 -28.96 -17.26 -15.58
CA ASP A 409 -28.86 -18.04 -16.82
C ASP A 409 -30.11 -17.91 -17.69
N ASP A 410 -31.26 -17.62 -17.07
CA ASP A 410 -32.54 -17.50 -17.75
C ASP A 410 -32.79 -16.07 -18.29
N LYS A 411 -33.45 -15.99 -19.46
CA LYS A 411 -33.74 -14.72 -20.14
C LYS A 411 -34.60 -13.78 -19.30
N SER A 412 -35.53 -14.31 -18.50
CA SER A 412 -36.43 -13.50 -17.66
C SER A 412 -35.65 -12.79 -16.55
N GLY A 413 -34.73 -13.50 -15.91
CA GLY A 413 -33.82 -12.96 -14.91
C GLY A 413 -32.93 -11.87 -15.45
N ARG A 414 -32.30 -12.09 -16.61
CA ARG A 414 -31.49 -11.05 -17.25
C ARG A 414 -32.31 -9.82 -17.66
N LEU A 415 -33.51 -10.02 -18.22
CA LEU A 415 -34.40 -8.92 -18.57
C LEU A 415 -34.82 -8.11 -17.35
N ARG A 416 -35.10 -8.75 -16.22
CA ARG A 416 -35.40 -8.07 -14.96
C ARG A 416 -34.25 -7.18 -14.48
N ILE A 417 -33.01 -7.67 -14.57
CA ILE A 417 -31.83 -6.84 -14.27
C ILE A 417 -31.74 -5.65 -15.24
N ALA A 418 -31.87 -5.89 -16.55
CA ALA A 418 -31.84 -4.84 -17.57
C ALA A 418 -32.88 -3.74 -17.31
N VAL A 419 -34.15 -4.11 -17.06
CA VAL A 419 -35.22 -3.17 -16.75
C VAL A 419 -34.95 -2.40 -15.46
N SER A 420 -34.47 -3.08 -14.41
CA SER A 420 -34.12 -2.43 -13.14
C SER A 420 -32.94 -1.46 -13.25
N MET A 421 -32.12 -1.62 -14.29
CA MET A 421 -31.02 -0.74 -14.66
C MET A 421 -31.46 0.41 -15.58
N GLY A 422 -32.75 0.48 -15.96
CA GLY A 422 -33.30 1.50 -16.86
C GLY A 422 -33.23 1.17 -18.35
N TYR A 423 -32.92 -0.08 -18.73
CA TYR A 423 -32.86 -0.50 -20.12
C TYR A 423 -34.18 -1.13 -20.58
N ASN A 424 -34.63 -0.73 -21.78
CA ASN A 424 -35.87 -1.25 -22.39
C ASN A 424 -35.65 -2.54 -23.20
N SER A 425 -34.40 -2.98 -23.37
CA SER A 425 -34.02 -4.17 -24.14
C SER A 425 -32.87 -4.87 -23.45
N LEU A 426 -32.95 -6.21 -23.40
CA LEU A 426 -31.87 -7.04 -22.88
C LEU A 426 -30.61 -6.91 -23.74
N GLU A 427 -30.78 -6.86 -25.07
CA GLU A 427 -29.69 -6.78 -26.03
C GLU A 427 -28.89 -5.47 -25.86
N VAL A 428 -29.56 -4.35 -25.56
CA VAL A 428 -28.88 -3.07 -25.29
C VAL A 428 -28.10 -3.13 -23.97
N PHE A 429 -28.67 -3.73 -22.92
CA PHE A 429 -27.99 -3.90 -21.64
C PHE A 429 -26.74 -4.78 -21.77
N GLU A 430 -26.86 -5.94 -22.43
CA GLU A 430 -25.74 -6.87 -22.64
C GLU A 430 -24.62 -6.20 -23.45
N SER A 431 -24.96 -5.45 -24.51
CA SER A 431 -23.97 -4.70 -25.28
C SER A 431 -23.23 -3.63 -24.45
N GLN A 432 -23.92 -2.93 -23.54
CA GLN A 432 -23.27 -1.96 -22.65
C GLN A 432 -22.38 -2.64 -21.59
N LEU A 433 -22.83 -3.78 -21.05
CA LEU A 433 -22.04 -4.58 -20.13
C LEU A 433 -20.75 -5.07 -20.79
N ASP A 434 -20.84 -5.63 -22.00
CA ASP A 434 -19.68 -6.12 -22.75
C ASP A 434 -18.69 -4.99 -23.07
N ARG A 435 -19.20 -3.81 -23.46
CA ARG A 435 -18.36 -2.62 -23.68
C ARG A 435 -17.56 -2.25 -22.43
N HIS A 436 -18.24 -2.12 -21.28
CA HIS A 436 -17.57 -1.77 -20.03
C HIS A 436 -16.55 -2.84 -19.59
N ARG A 437 -16.88 -4.13 -19.74
CA ARG A 437 -15.94 -5.21 -19.43
C ARG A 437 -14.72 -5.18 -20.35
N ALA A 438 -14.91 -4.99 -21.66
CA ALA A 438 -13.80 -4.89 -22.61
C ALA A 438 -12.86 -3.71 -22.29
N GLU A 439 -13.42 -2.55 -21.91
CA GLU A 439 -12.65 -1.38 -21.48
C GLU A 439 -11.81 -1.67 -20.22
N VAL A 440 -12.40 -2.34 -19.22
CA VAL A 440 -11.69 -2.74 -18.00
C VAL A 440 -10.59 -3.76 -18.31
N SER A 441 -10.88 -4.80 -19.09
CA SER A 441 -9.88 -5.81 -19.46
C SER A 441 -8.70 -5.19 -20.20
N ARG A 442 -8.96 -4.28 -21.14
CA ARG A 442 -7.89 -3.54 -21.84
C ARG A 442 -6.97 -2.81 -20.85
N GLN A 443 -7.54 -2.13 -19.86
CA GLN A 443 -6.77 -1.40 -18.85
C GLN A 443 -6.03 -2.32 -17.88
N PHE A 444 -6.67 -3.43 -17.49
CA PHE A 444 -6.06 -4.45 -16.66
C PHE A 444 -4.88 -5.12 -17.35
N GLU A 445 -5.01 -5.42 -18.64
CA GLU A 445 -3.92 -5.96 -19.47
C GLU A 445 -2.76 -4.98 -19.60
N SER A 446 -3.03 -3.70 -19.89
CA SER A 446 -1.99 -2.67 -19.99
C SER A 446 -1.32 -2.34 -18.66
N THR A 447 -1.95 -2.64 -17.53
CA THR A 447 -1.37 -2.45 -16.20
C THR A 447 -0.20 -3.43 -15.99
N PHE A 448 1.01 -2.87 -15.82
CA PHE A 448 2.30 -3.59 -15.86
C PHE A 448 2.68 -4.19 -17.23
N GLY A 449 2.09 -3.68 -18.32
CA GLY A 449 2.31 -4.09 -19.71
C GLY A 449 3.68 -3.68 -20.24
N GLY A 450 4.70 -4.40 -19.82
CA GLY A 450 6.08 -4.29 -20.29
C GLY A 450 6.83 -5.59 -20.01
N ASN A 451 6.30 -6.68 -20.55
CA ASN A 451 6.87 -8.02 -20.75
C ASN A 451 5.76 -9.02 -20.48
N ASP A 452 5.03 -9.39 -21.53
CA ASP A 452 4.61 -10.78 -21.66
C ASP A 452 5.87 -11.63 -21.47
N VAL A 453 6.11 -12.07 -20.24
CA VAL A 453 6.78 -13.33 -20.00
C VAL A 453 5.78 -14.37 -20.47
N GLN A 454 5.69 -14.52 -21.79
CA GLN A 454 5.16 -15.73 -22.38
C GLN A 454 5.89 -16.88 -21.68
N PRO A 455 5.18 -17.96 -21.30
CA PRO A 455 5.86 -19.17 -20.89
C PRO A 455 6.86 -19.49 -22.00
N VAL A 456 8.13 -19.50 -21.63
CA VAL A 456 9.26 -19.57 -22.55
C VAL A 456 9.21 -20.91 -23.27
N ASP A 457 8.48 -20.96 -24.39
CA ASP A 457 8.45 -22.10 -25.32
C ASP A 457 8.98 -21.72 -26.72
N GLU A 458 9.64 -20.55 -26.82
CA GLU A 458 10.50 -20.18 -27.97
C GLU A 458 12.01 -20.19 -27.62
N SER A 459 12.41 -20.70 -26.44
CA SER A 459 13.82 -20.73 -25.97
C SER A 459 14.78 -21.61 -26.78
N SER A 460 14.31 -22.30 -27.80
CA SER A 460 15.15 -23.22 -28.56
C SER A 460 16.00 -22.54 -29.65
N LYS A 461 15.81 -21.24 -29.95
CA LYS A 461 16.57 -20.54 -31.03
C LYS A 461 17.52 -19.42 -30.58
N ASN A 462 17.35 -18.80 -29.41
CA ASN A 462 18.24 -17.71 -28.99
C ASN A 462 19.60 -18.27 -28.50
N ARG A 463 20.69 -17.96 -29.21
CA ARG A 463 22.04 -18.47 -28.91
C ARG A 463 22.56 -18.07 -27.52
N TYR A 464 22.16 -16.90 -27.00
CA TYR A 464 22.55 -16.43 -25.66
C TYR A 464 21.87 -17.24 -24.55
N VAL A 465 20.59 -17.59 -24.74
CA VAL A 465 19.82 -18.45 -23.82
C VAL A 465 20.36 -19.88 -23.86
N ARG A 466 20.64 -20.41 -25.05
CA ARG A 466 21.28 -21.72 -25.23
C ARG A 466 22.63 -21.80 -24.52
N PHE A 467 23.50 -20.81 -24.72
CA PHE A 467 24.79 -20.74 -24.05
C PHE A 467 24.65 -20.67 -22.52
N TRP A 468 23.78 -19.80 -22.00
CA TRP A 468 23.57 -19.71 -20.55
C TRP A 468 23.03 -21.01 -19.95
N SER A 469 22.12 -21.70 -20.65
CA SER A 469 21.62 -23.01 -20.22
C SER A 469 22.73 -24.06 -20.12
N LEU A 470 23.72 -24.03 -21.02
CA LEU A 470 24.89 -24.91 -20.93
C LEU A 470 25.71 -24.60 -19.68
N ILE A 471 25.94 -23.32 -19.37
CA ILE A 471 26.64 -22.89 -18.14
C ILE A 471 25.87 -23.31 -16.88
N GLU A 472 24.54 -23.19 -16.88
CA GLU A 472 23.70 -23.53 -15.73
C GLU A 472 23.66 -25.05 -15.45
N THR A 473 23.69 -25.86 -16.50
CA THR A 473 23.62 -27.32 -16.41
C THR A 473 24.99 -27.99 -16.29
N ALA A 474 26.09 -27.28 -16.59
CA ALA A 474 27.44 -27.80 -16.50
C ALA A 474 27.79 -28.27 -15.07
N ASP A 475 28.44 -29.44 -14.98
CA ASP A 475 29.03 -29.99 -13.78
C ASP A 475 30.55 -29.70 -13.74
N ILE A 476 31.15 -29.75 -12.55
CA ILE A 476 32.58 -29.44 -12.30
C ILE A 476 33.52 -30.32 -13.13
N ASN A 477 33.05 -31.50 -13.57
CA ASN A 477 33.83 -32.49 -14.31
C ASN A 477 33.51 -32.57 -15.82
N THR A 478 32.63 -31.73 -16.35
CA THR A 478 32.23 -31.77 -17.77
C THR A 478 32.95 -30.70 -18.58
N ASP A 479 33.80 -31.14 -19.50
CA ASP A 479 34.42 -30.28 -20.51
C ASP A 479 33.34 -29.85 -21.51
N THR A 480 32.86 -28.61 -21.39
CA THR A 480 31.72 -28.11 -22.16
C THR A 480 32.25 -27.58 -23.50
N THR A 481 32.37 -28.45 -24.49
CA THR A 481 32.76 -28.06 -25.85
C THR A 481 31.65 -27.25 -26.50
N LEU A 482 31.97 -26.04 -26.97
CA LEU A 482 31.05 -25.16 -27.69
C LEU A 482 30.97 -25.58 -29.17
N ASP A 483 29.77 -25.57 -29.73
CA ASP A 483 29.56 -25.76 -31.17
C ASP A 483 29.95 -24.49 -31.96
N ASP A 484 30.00 -24.60 -33.30
CA ASP A 484 30.39 -23.49 -34.18
C ASP A 484 29.48 -22.26 -34.02
N GLU A 485 28.22 -22.44 -33.64
CA GLU A 485 27.26 -21.35 -33.38
C GLU A 485 27.56 -20.59 -32.08
N LEU A 486 28.16 -21.27 -31.10
CA LEU A 486 28.52 -20.72 -29.79
C LEU A 486 30.02 -20.39 -29.66
N ALA A 487 30.83 -20.57 -30.70
CA ALA A 487 32.27 -20.29 -30.68
C ALA A 487 32.62 -18.87 -30.19
N ALA A 488 31.76 -17.89 -30.47
CA ALA A 488 31.91 -16.50 -30.03
C ALA A 488 31.92 -16.33 -28.49
N PHE A 489 31.37 -17.29 -27.74
CA PHE A 489 31.32 -17.23 -26.28
C PHE A 489 32.56 -17.83 -25.59
N SER A 490 33.50 -18.40 -26.35
CA SER A 490 34.73 -19.01 -25.82
C SER A 490 35.56 -18.05 -24.96
N VAL A 491 35.52 -16.75 -25.28
CA VAL A 491 36.21 -15.69 -24.54
C VAL A 491 35.65 -15.48 -23.13
N VAL A 492 34.34 -15.68 -22.94
CA VAL A 492 33.62 -15.39 -21.68
C VAL A 492 33.31 -16.64 -20.87
N GLN A 493 33.32 -17.82 -21.51
CA GLN A 493 32.92 -19.10 -20.93
C GLN A 493 33.66 -19.46 -19.62
N PRO A 494 35.01 -19.42 -19.53
CA PRO A 494 35.70 -19.91 -18.33
C PRO A 494 35.32 -19.13 -17.07
N ARG A 495 35.17 -17.80 -17.19
CA ARG A 495 34.80 -16.94 -16.06
C ARG A 495 33.36 -17.13 -15.61
N LEU A 496 32.44 -17.35 -16.56
CA LEU A 496 31.03 -17.59 -16.26
C LEU A 496 30.82 -18.94 -15.58
N GLN A 497 31.51 -19.98 -16.05
CA GLN A 497 31.50 -21.30 -15.40
C GLN A 497 32.06 -21.20 -13.98
N GLU A 498 33.23 -20.57 -13.80
CA GLU A 498 33.82 -20.38 -12.47
C GLU A 498 32.89 -19.63 -11.52
N PHE A 499 32.31 -18.52 -11.98
CA PHE A 499 31.36 -17.73 -11.19
C PHE A 499 30.13 -18.54 -10.80
N PHE A 500 29.50 -19.23 -11.76
CA PHE A 500 28.25 -19.93 -11.50
C PHE A 500 28.48 -21.15 -10.59
N LEU A 501 29.50 -21.96 -10.86
CA LEU A 501 29.85 -23.12 -10.02
C LEU A 501 30.11 -22.73 -8.57
N LYS A 502 30.81 -21.61 -8.35
CA LYS A 502 31.14 -21.12 -7.00
C LYS A 502 29.93 -20.61 -6.23
N ASN A 503 28.94 -20.02 -6.91
CA ASN A 503 27.81 -19.33 -6.25
C ASN A 503 26.49 -20.12 -6.28
N ARG A 504 26.30 -21.06 -7.22
CA ARG A 504 25.07 -21.87 -7.39
C ARG A 504 24.51 -22.49 -6.09
N PRO A 505 25.32 -23.08 -5.18
CA PRO A 505 24.78 -23.69 -3.96
C PRO A 505 24.15 -22.68 -2.99
N LEU A 506 24.58 -21.41 -3.07
CA LEU A 506 24.22 -20.35 -2.12
C LEU A 506 23.03 -19.50 -2.61
N LEU A 507 22.60 -19.67 -3.87
CA LEU A 507 21.57 -18.86 -4.50
C LEU A 507 20.15 -19.42 -4.23
N PRO A 508 19.23 -18.62 -3.67
CA PRO A 508 17.81 -18.95 -3.61
C PRO A 508 17.19 -19.14 -5.01
N GLU A 509 16.08 -19.88 -5.09
CA GLU A 509 15.41 -20.15 -6.37
C GLU A 509 14.94 -18.88 -7.10
N ALA A 510 14.58 -17.83 -6.36
CA ALA A 510 14.26 -16.53 -6.95
C ALA A 510 15.48 -15.85 -7.60
N ALA A 511 16.65 -15.94 -6.97
CA ALA A 511 17.90 -15.39 -7.52
C ALA A 511 18.36 -16.16 -8.77
N ARG A 512 18.19 -17.48 -8.80
CA ARG A 512 18.48 -18.29 -10.00
C ARG A 512 17.59 -17.91 -11.18
N ARG A 513 16.29 -17.72 -10.94
CA ARG A 513 15.35 -17.24 -11.96
C ARG A 513 15.74 -15.86 -12.49
N ALA A 514 16.12 -14.93 -11.61
CA ALA A 514 16.61 -13.62 -12.02
C ALA A 514 17.86 -13.73 -12.91
N LEU A 515 18.82 -14.59 -12.55
CA LEU A 515 20.02 -14.83 -13.37
C LEU A 515 19.69 -15.44 -14.74
N ARG A 516 18.72 -16.35 -14.84
CA ARG A 516 18.27 -16.90 -16.13
C ARG A 516 17.76 -15.83 -17.10
N GLN A 517 17.17 -14.76 -16.57
CA GLN A 517 16.70 -13.62 -17.36
C GLN A 517 17.82 -12.61 -17.63
N LEU A 518 18.64 -12.31 -16.62
CA LEU A 518 19.71 -11.31 -16.67
C LEU A 518 20.86 -11.72 -17.59
N MET A 519 21.35 -12.95 -17.47
CA MET A 519 22.62 -13.36 -18.05
C MET A 519 22.61 -13.39 -19.59
N PRO A 520 21.55 -13.86 -20.28
CA PRO A 520 21.48 -13.77 -21.74
C PRO A 520 21.55 -12.34 -22.27
N VAL A 521 20.82 -11.41 -21.65
CA VAL A 521 20.81 -9.99 -22.05
C VAL A 521 22.16 -9.33 -21.79
N MET A 522 22.78 -9.62 -20.64
CA MET A 522 24.12 -9.12 -20.32
C MET A 522 25.17 -9.66 -21.31
N LEU A 523 25.10 -10.95 -21.66
CA LEU A 523 26.00 -11.58 -22.61
C LEU A 523 25.90 -10.96 -24.01
N GLU A 524 24.68 -10.67 -24.46
CA GLU A 524 24.42 -9.95 -25.71
C GLU A 524 25.13 -8.59 -25.70
N MET A 525 24.88 -7.77 -24.67
CA MET A 525 25.49 -6.44 -24.53
C MET A 525 27.03 -6.49 -24.43
N VAL A 526 27.60 -7.46 -23.70
CA VAL A 526 29.05 -7.56 -23.52
C VAL A 526 29.76 -8.03 -24.78
N LEU A 527 29.16 -8.95 -25.55
CA LEU A 527 29.75 -9.45 -26.79
C LEU A 527 29.62 -8.47 -27.96
N GLU A 528 28.70 -7.51 -27.88
CA GLU A 528 28.61 -6.39 -28.82
C GLU A 528 29.67 -5.29 -28.59
N LEU A 529 30.42 -5.34 -27.49
CA LEU A 529 31.50 -4.38 -27.24
C LEU A 529 32.70 -4.66 -28.16
N ASP A 530 33.20 -3.61 -28.83
CA ASP A 530 34.35 -3.71 -29.73
C ASP A 530 35.66 -4.11 -29.02
N GLU A 531 35.85 -3.71 -27.77
CA GLU A 531 37.06 -3.99 -26.97
C GLU A 531 36.73 -4.26 -25.48
N ASN A 532 37.68 -4.86 -24.74
CA ASN A 532 37.65 -5.03 -23.27
C ASN A 532 36.52 -5.91 -22.68
N GLN A 533 35.86 -6.75 -23.49
CA GLN A 533 34.78 -7.66 -23.09
C GLN A 533 35.09 -8.45 -21.80
N GLU A 534 36.28 -9.04 -21.75
CA GLU A 534 36.77 -9.81 -20.60
C GLU A 534 36.82 -8.99 -19.30
N GLU A 535 37.37 -7.78 -19.36
CA GLU A 535 37.56 -6.94 -18.18
C GLU A 535 36.22 -6.37 -17.70
N VAL A 536 35.32 -6.00 -18.62
CA VAL A 536 33.94 -5.61 -18.31
C VAL A 536 33.22 -6.74 -17.60
N LEU A 537 33.28 -7.95 -18.16
CA LEU A 537 32.66 -9.14 -17.58
C LEU A 537 33.22 -9.43 -16.18
N LYS A 538 34.54 -9.35 -16.00
CA LYS A 538 35.17 -9.59 -14.69
C LYS A 538 34.70 -8.59 -13.64
N ARG A 539 34.62 -7.30 -13.98
CA ARG A 539 34.11 -6.25 -13.08
C ARG A 539 32.64 -6.46 -12.76
N PHE A 540 31.83 -6.77 -13.77
CA PHE A 540 30.40 -7.05 -13.61
C PHE A 540 30.17 -8.27 -12.71
N LEU A 541 30.85 -9.40 -12.95
CA LEU A 541 30.72 -10.60 -12.13
C LEU A 541 31.18 -10.39 -10.68
N THR A 542 32.21 -9.57 -10.46
CA THR A 542 32.64 -9.19 -9.10
C THR A 542 31.53 -8.42 -8.37
N MET A 543 30.88 -7.48 -9.05
CA MET A 543 29.72 -6.76 -8.52
C MET A 543 28.54 -7.71 -8.29
N LEU A 544 28.22 -8.56 -9.27
CA LEU A 544 27.14 -9.54 -9.22
C LEU A 544 27.32 -10.51 -8.04
N GLN A 545 28.55 -10.90 -7.74
CA GLN A 545 28.89 -11.72 -6.58
C GLN A 545 28.53 -11.01 -5.27
N ALA A 546 28.87 -9.73 -5.14
CA ALA A 546 28.58 -8.95 -3.93
C ALA A 546 27.08 -8.77 -3.69
N ILE A 547 26.26 -8.76 -4.75
CA ILE A 547 24.79 -8.63 -4.67
C ILE A 547 24.04 -9.96 -4.76
N SER A 548 24.73 -11.08 -4.98
CA SER A 548 24.12 -12.40 -5.25
C SER A 548 23.17 -12.89 -4.16
N GLY A 549 23.44 -12.55 -2.89
CA GLY A 549 22.57 -12.86 -1.76
C GLY A 549 21.37 -11.91 -1.60
N ARG A 550 21.26 -10.87 -2.43
CA ARG A 550 20.23 -9.82 -2.38
C ARG A 550 19.41 -9.85 -3.67
N THR A 551 18.46 -10.79 -3.73
CA THR A 551 17.63 -11.06 -4.91
C THR A 551 17.06 -9.81 -5.59
N ASN A 552 16.68 -8.79 -4.81
CA ASN A 552 16.11 -7.54 -5.32
C ASN A 552 17.02 -6.85 -6.36
N TYR A 553 18.33 -6.82 -6.15
CA TYR A 553 19.26 -6.19 -7.09
C TYR A 553 19.49 -7.02 -8.35
N LEU A 554 19.39 -8.35 -8.25
CA LEU A 554 19.46 -9.21 -9.43
C LEU A 554 18.23 -9.02 -10.32
N VAL A 555 17.05 -8.92 -9.70
CA VAL A 555 15.80 -8.68 -10.42
C VAL A 555 15.75 -7.26 -11.00
N LEU A 556 16.28 -6.25 -10.28
CA LEU A 556 16.46 -4.89 -10.80
C LEU A 556 17.15 -4.90 -12.16
N LEU A 557 18.30 -5.57 -12.25
CA LEU A 557 19.09 -5.64 -13.48
C LEU A 557 18.41 -6.49 -14.55
N ALA A 558 17.75 -7.59 -14.16
CA ALA A 558 17.05 -8.48 -15.10
C ALA A 558 15.86 -7.80 -15.78
N GLN A 559 15.09 -7.00 -15.05
CA GLN A 559 13.87 -6.35 -15.54
C GLN A 559 14.12 -5.00 -16.20
N ASN A 560 15.30 -4.38 -15.99
CA ASN A 560 15.63 -3.06 -16.52
C ASN A 560 16.89 -3.12 -17.40
N PRO A 561 16.77 -3.50 -18.68
CA PRO A 561 17.90 -3.58 -19.61
C PRO A 561 18.69 -2.26 -19.72
N HIS A 562 18.00 -1.13 -19.58
CA HIS A 562 18.65 0.19 -19.60
C HIS A 562 19.53 0.46 -18.37
N ILE A 563 19.18 -0.07 -17.20
CA ILE A 563 20.03 0.04 -15.99
C ILE A 563 21.20 -0.93 -16.12
N LEU A 564 20.95 -2.14 -16.61
CA LEU A 564 22.01 -3.11 -16.91
C LEU A 564 23.04 -2.54 -17.87
N ASP A 565 22.60 -1.95 -18.98
CA ASP A 565 23.47 -1.26 -19.95
C ASP A 565 24.28 -0.13 -19.28
N PHE A 566 23.66 0.70 -18.45
CA PHE A 566 24.38 1.74 -17.72
C PHE A 566 25.42 1.18 -16.74
N VAL A 567 25.10 0.09 -16.04
CA VAL A 567 26.04 -0.62 -15.16
C VAL A 567 27.22 -1.19 -15.95
N LEU A 568 26.96 -1.80 -17.12
CA LEU A 568 28.02 -2.31 -17.99
C LEU A 568 28.91 -1.18 -18.52
N ARG A 569 28.33 -0.02 -18.88
CA ARG A 569 29.09 1.19 -19.22
C ARG A 569 29.93 1.71 -18.04
N CYS A 570 29.41 1.67 -16.82
CA CYS A 570 30.20 1.98 -15.62
C CYS A 570 31.37 1.00 -15.45
N CYS A 571 31.12 -0.30 -15.66
CA CYS A 571 32.16 -1.34 -15.61
C CYS A 571 33.23 -1.16 -16.69
N SER A 572 32.87 -0.73 -17.90
CA SER A 572 33.84 -0.47 -18.98
C SER A 572 34.70 0.76 -18.68
N MET A 573 34.07 1.87 -18.29
CA MET A 573 34.77 3.16 -18.16
C MET A 573 35.55 3.32 -16.86
N SER A 574 35.12 2.71 -15.74
CA SER A 574 35.74 2.96 -14.44
C SER A 574 35.76 1.77 -13.50
N GLN A 575 36.97 1.31 -13.16
CA GLN A 575 37.17 0.31 -12.12
C GLN A 575 36.68 0.81 -10.76
N TRP A 576 36.80 2.11 -10.48
CA TRP A 576 36.34 2.68 -9.22
C TRP A 576 34.81 2.59 -9.10
N LEU A 577 34.05 2.98 -10.14
CA LEU A 577 32.58 2.87 -10.14
C LEU A 577 32.13 1.42 -9.92
N SER A 578 32.75 0.46 -10.63
CA SER A 578 32.42 -0.96 -10.45
C SER A 578 32.69 -1.46 -9.02
N ARG A 579 33.78 -1.00 -8.39
CA ARG A 579 34.11 -1.35 -7.00
C ARG A 579 33.16 -0.70 -6.01
N GLN A 580 32.71 0.53 -6.26
CA GLN A 580 31.72 1.19 -5.41
C GLN A 580 30.38 0.47 -5.44
N MET A 581 29.86 0.12 -6.62
CA MET A 581 28.60 -0.65 -6.72
C MET A 581 28.71 -2.03 -6.07
N ALA A 582 29.86 -2.70 -6.18
CA ALA A 582 30.11 -3.97 -5.52
C ALA A 582 30.16 -3.82 -3.98
N ARG A 583 30.83 -2.79 -3.48
CA ARG A 583 30.98 -2.53 -2.03
C ARG A 583 29.68 -2.03 -1.41
N PHE A 584 28.94 -1.21 -2.14
CA PHE A 584 27.73 -0.54 -1.67
C PHE A 584 26.57 -0.71 -2.67
N PRO A 585 25.86 -1.86 -2.61
CA PRO A 585 24.78 -2.15 -3.55
C PRO A 585 23.62 -1.15 -3.54
N LEU A 586 23.44 -0.36 -2.47
CA LEU A 586 22.43 0.71 -2.41
C LEU A 586 22.59 1.75 -3.53
N LEU A 587 23.78 1.85 -4.12
CA LEU A 587 24.02 2.71 -5.27
C LEU A 587 23.22 2.28 -6.50
N LEU A 588 22.88 0.99 -6.63
CA LEU A 588 22.03 0.49 -7.71
C LEU A 588 20.61 1.07 -7.63
N ASP A 589 20.10 1.38 -6.43
CA ASP A 589 18.79 2.01 -6.26
C ASP A 589 18.78 3.43 -6.85
N SER A 590 19.90 4.15 -6.77
CA SER A 590 20.05 5.49 -7.35
C SER A 590 20.08 5.49 -8.88
N LEU A 591 20.28 4.32 -9.51
CA LEU A 591 20.35 4.18 -10.96
C LEU A 591 18.99 4.12 -11.65
N ILE A 592 17.89 3.97 -10.89
CA ILE A 592 16.53 3.89 -11.47
C ILE A 592 16.22 5.16 -12.28
N ASP A 593 16.56 6.33 -11.75
CA ASP A 593 16.33 7.62 -12.39
C ASP A 593 17.59 8.20 -13.07
N HIS A 594 18.57 7.35 -13.44
CA HIS A 594 19.91 7.83 -13.86
C HIS A 594 19.89 8.82 -15.01
N ARG A 595 18.97 8.68 -15.97
CA ARG A 595 18.88 9.59 -17.12
C ARG A 595 18.52 11.02 -16.72
N GLN A 596 17.70 11.17 -15.68
CA GLN A 596 17.23 12.46 -15.20
C GLN A 596 18.38 13.24 -14.55
N TRP A 597 19.07 12.62 -13.59
CA TRP A 597 20.17 13.30 -12.90
C TRP A 597 21.49 13.33 -13.68
N LEU A 598 21.69 12.51 -14.73
CA LEU A 598 22.91 12.60 -15.56
C LEU A 598 23.05 13.99 -16.21
N HIS A 599 21.91 14.59 -16.57
CA HIS A 599 21.81 15.88 -17.26
C HIS A 599 21.39 17.02 -16.33
N ASP A 600 20.86 16.70 -15.15
CA ASP A 600 20.62 17.71 -14.13
C ASP A 600 21.94 18.18 -13.54
N HIS A 601 22.13 19.50 -13.59
CA HIS A 601 23.35 20.15 -13.15
C HIS A 601 23.14 21.12 -11.99
N ASP A 602 21.92 21.22 -11.50
CA ASP A 602 21.56 22.14 -10.44
C ASP A 602 21.92 21.57 -9.06
N GLN A 603 22.49 22.42 -8.20
CA GLN A 603 22.89 22.07 -6.82
C GLN A 603 21.85 22.52 -5.78
N ARG A 604 20.80 23.24 -6.20
CA ARG A 604 19.81 23.85 -5.29
C ARG A 604 19.02 22.86 -4.44
N HIS A 605 19.06 21.57 -4.76
CA HIS A 605 18.29 20.52 -4.09
C HIS A 605 19.06 19.71 -3.05
N LEU A 606 20.38 19.90 -2.86
CA LEU A 606 21.18 19.09 -1.93
C LEU A 606 20.66 19.10 -0.47
N PRO A 607 20.29 20.26 0.13
CA PRO A 607 19.75 20.28 1.49
C PRO A 607 18.39 19.57 1.58
N GLU A 608 17.53 19.72 0.57
CA GLU A 608 16.22 19.07 0.52
C GLU A 608 16.34 17.56 0.36
N GLU A 609 17.31 17.09 -0.42
CA GLU A 609 17.65 15.67 -0.56
C GLU A 609 18.19 15.08 0.73
N LEU A 610 19.11 15.78 1.37
CA LEU A 610 19.66 15.37 2.65
C LEU A 610 18.55 15.27 3.70
N SER A 611 17.71 16.31 3.82
CA SER A 611 16.56 16.30 4.74
C SER A 611 15.62 15.13 4.46
N ARG A 612 15.33 14.83 3.18
CA ARG A 612 14.50 13.67 2.79
C ARG A 612 15.08 12.32 3.20
N ILE A 613 16.41 12.16 3.22
CA ILE A 613 17.09 10.93 3.63
C ILE A 613 17.11 10.77 5.16
N LEU A 614 17.21 11.90 5.87
CA LEU A 614 17.30 11.95 7.33
C LEU A 614 15.92 11.96 8.02
N ASP A 615 14.85 12.26 7.29
CA ASP A 615 13.47 12.27 7.79
C ASP A 615 13.10 10.94 8.48
N GLY A 616 12.61 11.03 9.72
CA GLY A 616 12.27 9.89 10.58
C GLY A 616 13.45 9.15 11.23
N ARG A 617 14.68 9.67 11.14
CA ARG A 617 15.88 9.09 11.80
C ARG A 617 16.25 9.84 13.07
N ASP A 618 15.54 9.55 14.14
CA ASP A 618 15.76 10.19 15.44
C ASP A 618 16.99 9.61 16.18
N ASP A 619 17.27 8.32 15.99
CA ASP A 619 18.45 7.67 16.55
C ASP A 619 19.77 8.21 15.94
N MET A 620 20.79 8.35 16.79
CA MET A 620 22.08 8.92 16.40
C MET A 620 22.84 8.04 15.40
N GLU A 621 22.82 6.72 15.57
CA GLU A 621 23.51 5.79 14.67
C GLU A 621 22.82 5.75 13.31
N ASP A 622 21.49 5.73 13.29
CA ASP A 622 20.70 5.75 12.06
C ASP A 622 20.85 7.06 11.28
N TRP A 623 20.88 8.21 11.98
CA TRP A 623 21.18 9.50 11.37
C TRP A 623 22.59 9.54 10.79
N MET A 624 23.60 9.07 11.53
CA MET A 624 24.98 8.97 11.06
C MET A 624 25.11 8.07 9.81
N GLU A 625 24.35 6.98 9.74
CA GLU A 625 24.27 6.14 8.54
C GLU A 625 23.60 6.89 7.38
N GLY A 626 22.52 7.64 7.63
CA GLY A 626 21.85 8.48 6.64
C GLY A 626 22.78 9.50 5.97
N LEU A 627 23.63 10.19 6.76
CA LEU A 627 24.63 11.12 6.23
C LEU A 627 25.61 10.43 5.25
N ARG A 628 26.03 9.21 5.58
CA ARG A 628 26.98 8.44 4.75
C ARG A 628 26.32 7.93 3.48
N GLN A 629 25.07 7.47 3.57
CA GLN A 629 24.28 7.07 2.41
C GLN A 629 24.09 8.24 1.45
N PHE A 630 23.75 9.43 1.95
CA PHE A 630 23.67 10.65 1.15
C PHE A 630 25.00 10.97 0.48
N LYS A 631 26.11 11.07 1.24
CA LYS A 631 27.44 11.33 0.68
C LYS A 631 27.75 10.34 -0.43
N LEU A 632 27.56 9.06 -0.16
CA LEU A 632 27.90 7.98 -1.08
C LEU A 632 27.11 8.09 -2.40
N GLN A 633 25.80 8.35 -2.33
CA GLN A 633 24.94 8.54 -3.50
C GLN A 633 25.38 9.76 -4.31
N GLN A 634 25.58 10.92 -3.66
CA GLN A 634 25.95 12.16 -4.35
C GLN A 634 27.33 12.06 -5.00
N VAL A 635 28.32 11.51 -4.29
CA VAL A 635 29.67 11.32 -4.83
C VAL A 635 29.67 10.34 -6.01
N PHE A 636 28.86 9.29 -5.94
CA PHE A 636 28.70 8.35 -7.05
C PHE A 636 28.04 9.01 -8.28
N GLN A 637 26.96 9.78 -8.08
CA GLN A 637 26.31 10.53 -9.16
C GLN A 637 27.26 11.54 -9.82
N ILE A 638 28.01 12.32 -9.03
CA ILE A 638 29.02 13.26 -9.53
C ILE A 638 30.08 12.52 -10.35
N ALA A 639 30.54 11.35 -9.88
CA ALA A 639 31.51 10.55 -10.61
C ALA A 639 30.94 10.05 -11.95
N CYS A 640 29.70 9.57 -11.98
CA CYS A 640 29.01 9.19 -13.20
C CYS A 640 28.86 10.37 -14.16
N GLN A 641 28.44 11.55 -13.68
CA GLN A 641 28.35 12.76 -14.50
C GLN A 641 29.73 13.16 -15.08
N SER A 642 30.81 13.09 -14.28
CA SER A 642 32.15 13.43 -14.76
C SER A 642 32.68 12.51 -15.87
N ILE A 643 32.11 11.32 -16.03
CA ILE A 643 32.53 10.32 -17.02
C ILE A 643 31.57 10.29 -18.21
N PHE A 644 30.27 10.45 -17.97
CA PHE A 644 29.20 10.24 -18.96
C PHE A 644 28.49 11.53 -19.40
N SER A 645 28.83 12.69 -18.82
CA SER A 645 28.36 14.01 -19.25
C SER A 645 29.52 15.02 -19.33
N ASP A 646 29.26 16.24 -19.79
CA ASP A 646 30.27 17.26 -20.08
C ASP A 646 30.77 18.02 -18.83
N LEU A 647 30.88 17.34 -17.69
CA LEU A 647 31.22 17.96 -16.42
C LEU A 647 32.74 18.13 -16.28
N THR A 648 33.19 19.39 -16.26
CA THR A 648 34.62 19.72 -16.15
C THR A 648 35.19 19.40 -14.77
N ALA A 649 36.51 19.16 -14.67
CA ALA A 649 37.18 18.90 -13.39
C ALA A 649 36.91 19.97 -12.32
N MET A 650 36.83 21.25 -12.73
CA MET A 650 36.50 22.36 -11.83
C MET A 650 35.05 22.30 -11.35
N GLN A 651 34.10 21.94 -12.21
CA GLN A 651 32.71 21.72 -11.80
C GLN A 651 32.60 20.52 -10.85
N THR A 652 33.32 19.44 -11.12
CA THR A 652 33.37 18.24 -10.25
C THR A 652 33.83 18.61 -8.85
N ALA A 653 34.94 19.36 -8.75
CA ALA A 653 35.47 19.81 -7.47
C ALA A 653 34.47 20.70 -6.71
N ASN A 654 33.83 21.65 -7.39
CA ASN A 654 32.80 22.49 -6.80
C ASN A 654 31.59 21.68 -6.29
N ARG A 655 31.18 20.61 -6.98
CA ARG A 655 30.09 19.73 -6.53
C ARG A 655 30.47 18.95 -5.29
N LEU A 656 31.67 18.37 -5.28
CA LEU A 656 32.18 17.64 -4.13
C LEU A 656 32.30 18.55 -2.89
N THR A 657 32.72 19.81 -3.09
CA THR A 657 32.71 20.82 -2.04
C THR A 657 31.29 21.15 -1.55
N ALA A 658 30.32 21.34 -2.45
CA ALA A 658 28.93 21.61 -2.06
C ALA A 658 28.30 20.48 -1.24
N VAL A 659 28.61 19.21 -1.58
CA VAL A 659 28.19 18.04 -0.78
C VAL A 659 28.79 18.08 0.62
N ALA A 660 30.10 18.38 0.72
CA ALA A 660 30.78 18.49 2.02
C ALA A 660 30.20 19.64 2.87
N GLU A 661 29.98 20.82 2.28
CA GLU A 661 29.38 21.98 2.95
C GLU A 661 27.96 21.65 3.46
N THR A 662 27.13 21.00 2.64
CA THR A 662 25.77 20.59 3.02
C THR A 662 25.78 19.65 4.23
N ILE A 663 26.65 18.63 4.19
CA ILE A 663 26.80 17.68 5.30
C ILE A 663 27.30 18.37 6.57
N LEU A 664 28.29 19.25 6.47
CA LEU A 664 28.85 19.97 7.61
C LEU A 664 27.80 20.88 8.26
N ASN A 665 26.98 21.57 7.46
CA ASN A 665 25.91 22.42 7.96
C ASN A 665 24.87 21.62 8.75
N GLU A 666 24.44 20.46 8.23
CA GLU A 666 23.51 19.56 8.92
C GLU A 666 24.09 19.03 10.24
N ILE A 667 25.35 18.59 10.23
CA ILE A 667 26.03 18.13 11.45
C ILE A 667 26.09 19.25 12.49
N LEU A 668 26.50 20.45 12.06
CA LEU A 668 26.62 21.59 12.95
C LEU A 668 25.27 21.99 13.55
N ALA A 669 24.21 22.02 12.73
CA ALA A 669 22.85 22.32 13.18
C ALA A 669 22.34 21.33 14.23
N ARG A 670 22.50 20.02 13.99
CA ARG A 670 22.05 18.97 14.92
C ARG A 670 22.85 18.99 16.22
N LEU A 671 24.18 19.10 16.15
CA LEU A 671 25.03 19.13 17.35
C LEU A 671 24.84 20.40 18.17
N TRP A 672 24.48 21.51 17.52
CA TRP A 672 24.11 22.74 18.21
C TRP A 672 22.81 22.58 19.00
N GLN A 673 21.77 22.00 18.40
CA GLN A 673 20.53 21.70 19.11
C GLN A 673 20.76 20.73 20.28
N GLU A 674 21.55 19.66 20.08
CA GLU A 674 21.92 18.72 21.15
C GLU A 674 22.62 19.44 22.33
N LEU A 675 23.47 20.44 22.05
CA LEU A 675 24.13 21.24 23.07
C LEU A 675 23.15 22.12 23.85
N LEU A 676 22.21 22.78 23.16
CA LEU A 676 21.18 23.61 23.79
C LEU A 676 20.27 22.77 24.69
N ASP A 677 19.79 21.63 24.20
CA ASP A 677 18.93 20.70 24.94
C ASP A 677 19.63 20.18 26.21
N ARG A 678 20.90 19.76 26.07
CA ARG A 678 21.68 19.25 27.19
C ARG A 678 21.98 20.31 28.23
N SER A 679 22.25 21.55 27.78
CA SER A 679 22.50 22.68 28.68
C SER A 679 21.20 23.31 29.22
N LYS A 680 20.03 22.86 28.75
CA LYS A 680 18.70 23.39 29.09
C LYS A 680 18.62 24.91 28.91
N ARG A 681 19.27 25.43 27.87
CA ARG A 681 19.26 26.86 27.52
C ARG A 681 18.53 27.04 26.21
N GLU A 682 17.64 28.01 26.16
CA GLU A 682 17.15 28.52 24.88
C GLU A 682 18.28 29.30 24.21
N GLY A 683 18.50 29.03 22.92
CA GLY A 683 19.56 29.64 22.15
C GLY A 683 19.08 30.01 20.74
N PRO A 684 19.82 30.86 20.04
CA PRO A 684 19.52 31.17 18.65
C PRO A 684 19.62 29.93 17.76
N GLY A 685 18.96 29.96 16.60
CA GLY A 685 19.22 29.01 15.52
C GLY A 685 20.70 29.05 15.08
N ILE A 686 21.17 27.99 14.42
CA ILE A 686 22.59 27.83 14.12
C ILE A 686 23.18 29.03 13.35
N ASP A 687 22.43 29.64 12.44
CA ASP A 687 22.86 30.81 11.65
C ASP A 687 23.15 32.06 12.51
N GLN A 688 22.57 32.12 13.71
CA GLN A 688 22.72 33.21 14.67
C GLN A 688 23.55 32.82 15.90
N SER A 689 24.05 31.58 15.96
CA SER A 689 24.85 31.05 17.08
C SER A 689 26.20 31.76 17.27
N GLY A 690 26.72 32.37 16.20
CA GLY A 690 28.08 32.91 16.18
C GLY A 690 29.17 31.83 16.07
N LEU A 691 28.82 30.56 15.85
CA LEU A 691 29.76 29.52 15.45
C LEU A 691 30.07 29.60 13.95
N ALA A 692 31.32 29.40 13.59
CA ALA A 692 31.77 29.35 12.20
C ALA A 692 32.75 28.19 12.00
N LEU A 693 32.52 27.40 10.95
CA LEU A 693 33.47 26.44 10.43
C LEU A 693 34.25 27.10 9.28
N ILE A 694 35.57 27.18 9.40
CA ILE A 694 36.42 27.72 8.34
C ILE A 694 37.14 26.57 7.65
N GLY A 695 36.84 26.37 6.37
CA GLY A 695 37.53 25.41 5.51
C GLY A 695 38.87 25.95 5.04
N TYR A 696 39.92 25.16 5.22
CA TYR A 696 41.26 25.39 4.69
C TYR A 696 41.54 24.40 3.54
N GLY A 697 42.74 24.51 2.96
CA GLY A 697 43.22 23.55 1.97
C GLY A 697 42.27 23.38 0.79
N LYS A 698 41.99 22.12 0.42
CA LYS A 698 41.12 21.79 -0.73
C LYS A 698 39.67 22.19 -0.52
N LEU A 699 39.18 22.14 0.72
CA LEU A 699 37.82 22.56 1.04
C LEU A 699 37.68 24.08 0.86
N GLY A 700 38.59 24.85 1.45
CA GLY A 700 38.60 26.32 1.36
C GLY A 700 38.83 26.84 -0.06
N GLY A 701 39.64 26.13 -0.86
CA GLY A 701 39.87 26.45 -2.27
C GLY A 701 38.77 25.96 -3.22
N ARG A 702 37.78 25.18 -2.74
CA ARG A 702 36.77 24.49 -3.56
C ARG A 702 37.38 23.53 -4.59
N GLU A 703 38.50 22.92 -4.24
CA GLU A 703 39.30 21.98 -5.05
C GLU A 703 39.19 20.53 -4.53
N MET A 704 38.03 20.16 -3.98
CA MET A 704 37.85 18.82 -3.42
C MET A 704 37.89 17.73 -4.49
N GLY A 705 38.69 16.69 -4.25
CA GLY A 705 38.62 15.40 -4.94
C GLY A 705 37.88 14.32 -4.12
N TYR A 706 37.60 13.18 -4.76
CA TYR A 706 36.79 12.07 -4.22
C TYR A 706 37.23 11.51 -2.87
N THR A 707 38.53 11.60 -2.54
CA THR A 707 39.12 11.08 -1.30
C THR A 707 39.75 12.19 -0.46
N SER A 708 39.26 13.43 -0.59
CA SER A 708 39.85 14.56 0.14
C SER A 708 39.39 14.57 1.60
N ASP A 709 40.34 14.92 2.47
CA ASP A 709 40.09 15.20 3.88
C ASP A 709 39.49 16.61 4.04
N LEU A 710 38.94 16.89 5.21
CA LEU A 710 38.39 18.19 5.55
C LEU A 710 39.34 18.94 6.50
N ASP A 711 40.07 19.91 5.96
CA ASP A 711 40.87 20.84 6.74
C ASP A 711 39.95 21.89 7.38
N LEU A 712 39.69 21.78 8.69
CA LEU A 712 38.69 22.60 9.38
C LEU A 712 39.24 23.24 10.65
N ILE A 713 38.90 24.52 10.85
CA ILE A 713 39.00 25.19 12.15
C ILE A 713 37.61 25.66 12.59
N VAL A 714 37.38 25.69 13.91
CA VAL A 714 36.11 26.13 14.48
C VAL A 714 36.32 27.40 15.28
N LEU A 715 35.60 28.45 14.88
CA LEU A 715 35.60 29.74 15.52
C LEU A 715 34.25 30.02 16.18
N TYR A 716 34.25 30.83 17.23
CA TYR A 716 33.02 31.32 17.83
C TYR A 716 33.11 32.81 18.19
N ASP A 717 31.98 33.51 18.08
CA ASP A 717 31.80 34.89 18.52
C ASP A 717 31.13 34.94 19.91
N PRO A 718 31.87 35.26 20.99
CA PRO A 718 31.31 35.37 22.34
C PRO A 718 30.24 36.47 22.46
N GLY A 719 30.22 37.44 21.53
CA GLY A 719 29.25 38.53 21.50
C GLY A 719 27.87 38.12 20.98
N ARG A 720 27.77 37.02 20.23
CA ARG A 720 26.49 36.50 19.71
C ARG A 720 25.88 35.45 20.63
N PHE A 721 26.70 34.53 21.14
CA PHE A 721 26.26 33.56 22.13
C PHE A 721 27.40 33.22 23.09
N LYS A 722 27.08 33.18 24.39
CA LYS A 722 28.06 32.86 25.42
C LYS A 722 28.27 31.35 25.50
N LEU A 723 29.16 30.85 24.65
CA LEU A 723 29.60 29.47 24.66
C LEU A 723 30.76 29.28 25.65
N GLU A 724 30.62 28.37 26.61
CA GLU A 724 31.76 28.04 27.46
C GLU A 724 32.80 27.25 26.66
N GLN A 725 34.09 27.49 26.94
CA GLN A 725 35.18 26.83 26.24
C GLN A 725 35.08 25.29 26.29
N SER A 726 34.62 24.75 27.42
CA SER A 726 34.43 23.30 27.60
C SER A 726 33.29 22.72 26.73
N GLU A 727 32.26 23.53 26.45
CA GLU A 727 31.12 23.19 25.60
C GLU A 727 31.53 23.20 24.13
N GLY A 728 32.24 24.24 23.71
CA GLY A 728 32.78 24.32 22.35
C GLY A 728 33.76 23.17 22.05
N ILE A 729 34.68 22.85 22.97
CA ILE A 729 35.58 21.68 22.80
C ILE A 729 34.79 20.39 22.65
N ARG A 730 33.71 20.22 23.42
CA ARG A 730 32.85 19.03 23.36
C ARG A 730 32.11 18.94 22.02
N LEU A 731 31.58 20.06 21.53
CA LEU A 731 30.92 20.14 20.23
C LEU A 731 31.89 19.73 19.11
N VAL A 732 33.11 20.29 19.09
CA VAL A 732 34.11 19.94 18.07
C VAL A 732 34.52 18.47 18.16
N ARG A 733 34.74 17.94 19.37
CA ARG A 733 35.02 16.49 19.55
C ARG A 733 33.88 15.60 19.06
N ARG A 734 32.63 16.00 19.31
CA ARG A 734 31.45 15.27 18.84
C ARG A 734 31.35 15.31 17.31
N MET A 735 31.61 16.47 16.70
CA MET A 735 31.68 16.62 15.25
C MET A 735 32.78 15.72 14.64
N MET A 736 33.99 15.74 15.21
CA MET A 736 35.08 14.85 14.79
C MET A 736 34.66 13.37 14.87
N HIS A 737 33.96 12.98 15.93
CA HIS A 737 33.43 11.62 16.06
C HIS A 737 32.41 11.29 14.97
N VAL A 738 31.42 12.16 14.72
CA VAL A 738 30.41 11.94 13.66
C VAL A 738 31.06 11.77 12.29
N LEU A 739 32.07 12.59 11.98
CA LEU A 739 32.79 12.55 10.70
C LEU A 739 33.62 11.26 10.54
N SER A 740 34.32 10.84 11.60
CA SER A 740 35.31 9.75 11.54
C SER A 740 34.78 8.37 11.95
N ALA A 741 33.62 8.29 12.62
CA ALA A 741 33.03 7.02 13.05
C ALA A 741 32.81 6.07 11.86
N TYR A 742 32.86 4.77 12.12
CA TYR A 742 32.62 3.76 11.09
C TYR A 742 31.18 3.24 11.21
N THR A 743 30.43 3.27 10.10
CA THR A 743 29.11 2.64 9.96
C THR A 743 29.14 1.59 8.82
N PRO A 744 28.07 0.83 8.55
CA PRO A 744 28.02 -0.07 7.40
C PRO A 744 28.38 0.61 6.06
N SER A 745 28.03 1.89 5.88
CA SER A 745 28.40 2.70 4.71
C SER A 745 29.80 3.34 4.77
N GLY A 746 30.60 3.03 5.80
CA GLY A 746 31.99 3.46 5.94
C GLY A 746 32.16 4.71 6.81
N VAL A 747 33.14 5.55 6.46
CA VAL A 747 33.44 6.81 7.15
C VAL A 747 32.92 8.00 6.35
N LEU A 748 32.52 9.07 7.04
CA LEU A 748 31.94 10.24 6.39
C LEU A 748 33.04 11.13 5.83
N TYR A 749 33.95 11.65 6.65
CA TYR A 749 35.18 12.33 6.22
C TYR A 749 36.26 12.21 7.29
N GLU A 750 37.53 12.20 6.88
CA GLU A 750 38.61 12.48 7.82
C GLU A 750 38.69 14.00 8.05
N MET A 751 38.78 14.41 9.31
CA MET A 751 38.90 15.82 9.69
C MET A 751 40.32 16.10 10.15
N ASP A 752 40.98 17.02 9.46
CA ASP A 752 42.28 17.56 9.87
C ASP A 752 42.10 18.94 10.52
N ALA A 753 42.45 19.03 11.80
CA ALA A 753 42.41 20.27 12.56
C ALA A 753 43.80 20.84 12.86
N ARG A 754 44.86 20.38 12.19
CA ARG A 754 46.26 20.79 12.46
C ARG A 754 46.55 22.26 12.16
N LEU A 755 45.75 22.88 11.30
CA LEU A 755 45.91 24.28 10.88
C LEU A 755 45.33 25.30 11.87
N ARG A 756 44.80 24.84 13.02
CA ARG A 756 44.34 25.73 14.08
C ARG A 756 45.50 26.49 14.75
N PRO A 757 45.23 27.63 15.42
CA PRO A 757 46.25 28.37 16.17
C PRO A 757 47.01 27.45 17.13
N GLU A 758 48.34 27.57 17.20
CA GLU A 758 49.23 26.70 18.00
C GLU A 758 49.20 25.20 17.62
N GLY A 759 48.63 24.86 16.46
CA GLY A 759 48.64 23.50 15.90
C GLY A 759 48.05 22.46 16.84
N ASN A 760 48.71 21.31 16.97
CA ASN A 760 48.22 20.21 17.81
C ASN A 760 48.15 20.51 19.31
N SER A 761 48.92 21.50 19.78
CA SER A 761 48.88 21.99 21.16
C SER A 761 47.77 23.00 21.42
N GLY A 762 47.19 23.59 20.36
CA GLY A 762 46.16 24.61 20.48
C GLY A 762 44.76 24.07 20.75
N LEU A 763 43.90 24.97 21.22
CA LEU A 763 42.48 24.71 21.50
C LEU A 763 41.73 24.27 20.22
N LEU A 764 40.82 23.30 20.36
CA LEU A 764 39.99 22.82 19.25
C LEU A 764 38.93 23.83 18.77
N VAL A 765 38.66 24.84 19.59
CA VAL A 765 37.73 25.93 19.31
C VAL A 765 38.34 27.23 19.82
N THR A 766 38.34 28.27 18.99
CA THR A 766 39.00 29.55 19.29
C THR A 766 37.99 30.69 19.15
N SER A 767 38.02 31.68 20.04
CA SER A 767 37.16 32.86 19.89
C SER A 767 37.66 33.70 18.71
N MET A 768 36.76 34.41 18.01
CA MET A 768 37.18 35.31 16.92
C MET A 768 38.23 36.34 17.38
N GLN A 769 38.11 36.83 18.61
CA GLN A 769 39.06 37.77 19.20
C GLN A 769 40.45 37.18 19.50
N ALA A 770 40.55 35.88 19.76
CA ALA A 770 41.83 35.21 19.99
C ALA A 770 42.45 34.65 18.71
N PHE A 771 41.69 34.62 17.62
CA PHE A 771 42.13 34.15 16.31
C PHE A 771 42.79 35.26 15.47
N VAL A 772 42.25 36.48 15.57
CA VAL A 772 42.84 37.72 15.01
C VAL A 772 43.97 38.20 15.91
#